data_AF-A0A8C3G257-F1
#
_entry.id   AF-A0A8C3G257-F1
#
_cell.length_a   1.000
_cell.length_b   1.000
_cell.length_c   1.000
_cell.angle_alpha   90.00
_cell.angle_beta   90.00
_cell.angle_gamma   90.00
#
_symmetry.space_group_name_H-M   'P 1'
#
loop_
_entity.id
_entity.type
_entity.pdbx_description
1 polymer ?
#
loop_
_entity_poly.entity_id
_entity_poly.type
_entity_poly.pdbx_seq_one_letter_code
_entity_poly.pdbx_strand_id
1 'polypeptide(L)'
;MKGATLAVQSKPIVTDEVLEASIAENKASLKRTHTEVWSDSPNPHDRKRIDTCPVGLKNVGNTCWFSAVIQSLFNLLEFQRLVLNYSPPARVHDPPHTQKEHRNLPFMRELRNLFSLMVGSKRKYVDPSRAVEILKDAFKSSESQQQDVSEFTHKLLDWLEDAFQMKPKNPMVELFYGRFLAVGVLEGKKFENTEMFGQYPLQVNGFKDLHECLEAAMIEGEIESLHSAENSARSGQEHWFTELPPVLTFELSRFEFNQALGRPEKIHNKLEFPSMLYMDRYMDRNREVTRIKREEIRRVKEHLTLLQQRLERYLSYGSGPKRFPLADVLQYAMEFASSKPVCTSPVEDIDSSATAEQDPLPPLESAGPASASTAAQQQRVAIHKPFTQSRLPPDLPMHPAPRHITDEELRVLEVCLHRWRSEVENDTRDLQGSINRIHRTIELMYSDKSMMQVPYRLHAVLVHEGQANAGHYWAYIYDPHQRCWMKYNDISVTKSSWEELVRDSFGGYRNASAYCLMYINDKKPFLIEEEFDKETGQILSGIDKLPPDLKQYVREDNELFDKEVEEWDSLQVRKAQQEKLVLAAAAAAAASSISTSSSSPQPMSVESSPPDNTGQGHDTDYRVEGLIELLSLLVACVYECIWALTRLVLCVSGQAIKLEYARLLRFAQEDTPPEKDYRLQHIVVYFIQNQAPKKILERTLLTQFADRNLAFDERCKSIMNVARAKLDLIKPEEVNMDEYETFQRSFYRRVTSVHLLCPSYMEALMFLIYSYQYNKELLSKGRYRGHDEELLGHYRRQCLLKLNEQAAAMFESGEEPEVSTGLGLMNELVVPCIPLLLVHDTERDLLAVEDMRNRWCSYLGQEMEPNLQEKLTDFLPKLLDCSAEIKSFHDPPKLPSYSTLELSERFGALASSCYSSVTLLLL
;
A
#
# COMPACT_ATOMS: atom_id res chain seq x y z
N MET A 1 3.79 -21.47 -61.47
CA MET A 1 3.99 -20.04 -61.81
C MET A 1 2.97 -19.24 -61.00
N LYS A 2 3.37 -18.77 -59.81
CA LYS A 2 3.75 -17.38 -59.46
C LYS A 2 2.58 -16.37 -59.52
N GLY A 3 2.20 -15.88 -58.34
CA GLY A 3 1.34 -14.72 -58.10
C GLY A 3 0.99 -14.63 -56.61
N ALA A 4 1.56 -13.65 -55.90
CA ALA A 4 1.62 -13.51 -54.45
C ALA A 4 0.28 -13.16 -53.77
N THR A 5 0.10 -13.58 -52.52
CA THR A 5 -0.94 -13.06 -51.63
C THR A 5 -0.34 -12.74 -50.26
N LEU A 6 -0.51 -11.49 -49.85
CA LEU A 6 -0.06 -10.90 -48.59
C LEU A 6 -0.70 -11.60 -47.39
N ALA A 7 0.13 -12.04 -46.46
CA ALA A 7 -0.29 -12.52 -45.14
C ALA A 7 -0.63 -11.31 -44.25
N VAL A 8 -1.91 -11.18 -43.90
CA VAL A 8 -2.37 -10.38 -42.76
C VAL A 8 -2.12 -11.23 -41.51
N GLN A 9 -1.11 -10.86 -40.73
CA GLN A 9 -0.85 -11.46 -39.42
C GLN A 9 -1.93 -11.01 -38.44
N SER A 10 -2.86 -11.90 -38.12
CA SER A 10 -3.68 -11.83 -36.92
C SER A 10 -2.76 -12.00 -35.70
N LYS A 11 -2.62 -10.94 -34.89
CA LYS A 11 -1.97 -11.01 -33.58
C LYS A 11 -2.75 -11.98 -32.68
N PRO A 12 -2.09 -12.95 -32.01
CA PRO A 12 -2.73 -13.72 -30.96
C PRO A 12 -2.96 -12.82 -29.75
N ILE A 13 -4.10 -13.02 -29.10
CA ILE A 13 -4.45 -12.45 -27.81
C ILE A 13 -3.50 -13.05 -26.77
N VAL A 14 -2.51 -12.27 -26.34
CA VAL A 14 -1.61 -12.58 -25.22
C VAL A 14 -2.26 -11.97 -23.97
N THR A 15 -3.24 -12.66 -23.38
CA THR A 15 -3.85 -12.24 -22.11
C THR A 15 -3.66 -13.27 -20.99
N ASP A 16 -3.55 -14.57 -21.30
CA ASP A 16 -3.37 -15.58 -20.25
C ASP A 16 -1.94 -15.72 -19.74
N GLU A 17 -0.90 -15.57 -20.57
CA GLU A 17 0.49 -15.61 -20.08
C GLU A 17 0.87 -14.36 -19.27
N VAL A 18 0.26 -13.20 -19.55
CA VAL A 18 0.47 -11.96 -18.78
C VAL A 18 -0.32 -11.99 -17.47
N LEU A 19 -1.50 -12.61 -17.47
CA LEU A 19 -2.29 -12.82 -16.26
C LEU A 19 -1.67 -13.89 -15.35
N GLU A 20 -1.17 -15.00 -15.91
CA GLU A 20 -0.40 -16.02 -15.18
C GLU A 20 0.95 -15.48 -14.68
N ALA A 21 1.65 -14.66 -15.47
CA ALA A 21 2.86 -13.95 -15.00
C ALA A 21 2.54 -12.93 -13.90
N SER A 22 1.41 -12.22 -13.99
CA SER A 22 0.93 -11.30 -12.96
C SER A 22 0.43 -12.02 -11.70
N ILE A 23 -0.12 -13.22 -11.81
CA ILE A 23 -0.54 -14.07 -10.68
C ILE A 23 0.68 -14.74 -10.03
N ALA A 24 1.68 -15.13 -10.81
CA ALA A 24 2.96 -15.65 -10.32
C ALA A 24 3.80 -14.56 -9.64
N GLU A 25 3.83 -13.33 -10.19
CA GLU A 25 4.44 -12.16 -9.53
C GLU A 25 3.63 -11.69 -8.31
N ASN A 26 2.30 -11.78 -8.33
CA ASN A 26 1.48 -11.52 -7.15
C ASN A 26 1.73 -12.56 -6.06
N LYS A 27 1.88 -13.85 -6.38
CA LYS A 27 2.28 -14.88 -5.39
C LYS A 27 3.71 -14.70 -4.88
N ALA A 28 4.63 -14.19 -5.69
CA ALA A 28 5.98 -13.81 -5.24
C ALA A 28 5.99 -12.51 -4.41
N SER A 29 5.03 -11.60 -4.65
CA SER A 29 4.89 -10.32 -3.95
C SER A 29 4.04 -10.40 -2.68
N LEU A 30 3.14 -11.39 -2.56
CA LEU A 30 2.39 -11.72 -1.35
C LEU A 30 3.27 -12.35 -0.24
N LYS A 31 4.55 -12.65 -0.55
CA LYS A 31 5.61 -12.93 0.43
C LYS A 31 6.27 -11.66 1.00
N ARG A 32 5.88 -10.45 0.59
CA ARG A 32 6.30 -9.22 1.27
C ARG A 32 5.31 -8.87 2.37
N THR A 33 5.64 -9.33 3.58
CA THR A 33 5.05 -8.90 4.83
C THR A 33 5.05 -7.37 4.98
N HIS A 34 3.91 -6.85 5.42
CA HIS A 34 3.70 -5.64 6.25
C HIS A 34 4.98 -4.87 6.64
N THR A 35 5.06 -3.59 6.24
CA THR A 35 6.14 -2.63 6.55
C THR A 35 7.54 -3.24 6.63
N GLU A 36 8.33 -3.12 5.56
CA GLU A 36 9.79 -3.24 5.68
C GLU A 36 10.29 -2.18 6.67
N VAL A 37 10.21 -2.47 7.96
CA VAL A 37 11.07 -1.87 8.98
C VAL A 37 12.44 -2.43 8.65
N TRP A 38 13.20 -1.68 7.86
CA TRP A 38 14.58 -1.98 7.54
C TRP A 38 15.34 -2.16 8.87
N SER A 39 15.50 -3.41 9.31
CA SER A 39 16.37 -3.72 10.42
C SER A 39 17.79 -3.49 9.94
N ASP A 40 18.44 -2.52 10.54
CA ASP A 40 19.84 -2.22 10.26
C ASP A 40 20.70 -3.47 10.50
N SER A 41 21.48 -3.92 9.52
CA SER A 41 22.31 -5.11 9.71
C SER A 41 23.39 -4.79 10.74
N PRO A 42 23.54 -5.58 11.82
CA PRO A 42 24.61 -5.35 12.78
C PRO A 42 25.99 -5.51 12.13
N ASN A 43 26.10 -6.29 11.05
CA ASN A 43 27.33 -6.48 10.30
C ASN A 43 27.71 -5.22 9.51
N PRO A 44 28.85 -4.57 9.82
CA PRO A 44 29.30 -3.37 9.12
C PRO A 44 29.58 -3.61 7.62
N HIS A 45 29.97 -4.83 7.22
CA HIS A 45 30.23 -5.15 5.82
C HIS A 45 28.97 -5.04 4.94
N ASP A 46 27.80 -5.38 5.47
CA ASP A 46 26.52 -5.25 4.74
C ASP A 46 26.09 -3.78 4.59
N ARG A 47 26.65 -2.91 5.44
CA ARG A 47 26.45 -1.46 5.46
C ARG A 47 27.53 -0.71 4.68
N LYS A 48 28.47 -1.42 4.06
CA LYS A 48 29.50 -0.81 3.22
C LYS A 48 28.90 -0.39 1.87
N ARG A 49 29.23 0.82 1.44
CA ARG A 49 28.85 1.36 0.13
C ARG A 49 29.59 0.61 -0.98
N ILE A 50 28.87 0.36 -2.06
CA ILE A 50 29.49 -0.03 -3.34
C ILE A 50 29.86 1.27 -4.05
N ASP A 51 31.11 1.45 -4.46
CA ASP A 51 31.67 2.74 -4.93
C ASP A 51 30.84 3.45 -6.02
N THR A 52 30.13 2.69 -6.86
CA THR A 52 29.29 3.22 -7.95
C THR A 52 27.86 3.56 -7.53
N CYS A 53 27.45 3.29 -6.29
CA CYS A 53 26.08 3.47 -5.81
C CYS A 53 25.94 4.78 -5.03
N PRO A 54 24.87 5.58 -5.22
CA PRO A 54 24.57 6.72 -4.35
C PRO A 54 24.26 6.28 -2.90
N VAL A 55 24.42 7.21 -1.96
CA VAL A 55 24.18 6.99 -0.52
C VAL A 55 22.70 7.14 -0.20
N GLY A 56 22.15 6.23 0.61
CA GLY A 56 20.79 6.33 1.16
C GLY A 56 20.72 7.20 2.43
N LEU A 57 19.51 7.49 2.91
CA LEU A 57 19.29 8.19 4.18
C LEU A 57 18.51 7.32 5.16
N LYS A 58 19.00 7.22 6.39
CA LYS A 58 18.31 6.47 7.44
C LYS A 58 17.01 7.18 7.82
N ASN A 59 15.90 6.45 7.88
CA ASN A 59 14.63 6.97 8.34
C ASN A 59 14.65 7.16 9.86
N VAL A 60 14.54 8.40 10.33
CA VAL A 60 14.63 8.78 11.75
C VAL A 60 13.23 9.09 12.29
N GLY A 61 12.39 8.05 12.29
CA GLY A 61 11.02 8.07 12.77
C GLY A 61 10.09 8.92 11.91
N ASN A 62 9.27 8.27 11.06
CA ASN A 62 8.26 8.88 10.18
C ASN A 62 8.74 10.17 9.48
N THR A 63 10.02 10.22 9.10
CA THR A 63 10.68 11.37 8.44
C THR A 63 11.14 11.04 7.03
N CYS A 64 10.56 10.01 6.39
CA CYS A 64 10.86 9.65 5.00
C CYS A 64 10.61 10.80 4.01
N TRP A 65 9.70 11.73 4.33
CA TRP A 65 9.51 12.97 3.57
C TRP A 65 10.80 13.80 3.48
N PHE A 66 11.60 13.87 4.56
CA PHE A 66 12.88 14.56 4.59
C PHE A 66 13.86 13.88 3.65
N SER A 67 13.95 12.54 3.72
CA SER A 67 14.81 11.75 2.83
C SER A 67 14.52 12.03 1.35
N ALA A 68 13.25 11.98 0.96
CA ALA A 68 12.82 12.18 -0.43
C ALA A 68 13.18 13.58 -0.96
N VAL A 69 12.91 14.62 -0.18
CA VAL A 69 13.22 16.01 -0.53
C VAL A 69 14.72 16.25 -0.59
N ILE A 70 15.47 15.85 0.44
CA ILE A 70 16.92 16.07 0.49
C ILE A 70 17.64 15.33 -0.63
N GLN A 71 17.27 14.08 -0.93
CA GLN A 71 17.86 13.36 -2.06
C GLN A 71 17.57 14.07 -3.39
N SER A 72 16.34 14.57 -3.59
CA SER A 72 15.96 15.29 -4.81
C SER A 72 16.77 16.57 -5.01
N LEU A 73 16.98 17.33 -3.94
CA LEU A 73 17.79 18.56 -3.95
C LEU A 73 19.30 18.27 -4.04
N PHE A 74 19.79 17.25 -3.34
CA PHE A 74 21.21 16.87 -3.35
C PHE A 74 21.70 16.44 -4.74
N ASN A 75 20.84 15.81 -5.53
CA ASN A 75 21.17 15.39 -6.90
C ASN A 75 21.09 16.54 -7.93
N LEU A 76 20.64 17.74 -7.54
CA LEU A 76 20.91 18.96 -8.31
C LEU A 76 22.34 19.41 -8.00
N LEU A 77 23.26 19.17 -8.92
CA LEU A 77 24.69 19.39 -8.66
C LEU A 77 25.00 20.87 -8.36
N GLU A 78 24.28 21.81 -8.96
CA GLU A 78 24.44 23.22 -8.64
C GLU A 78 23.99 23.55 -7.21
N PHE A 79 22.86 23.00 -6.77
CA PHE A 79 22.41 23.16 -5.39
C PHE A 79 23.40 22.54 -4.40
N GLN A 80 23.89 21.34 -4.71
CA GLN A 80 24.92 20.65 -3.93
C GLN A 80 26.16 21.52 -3.76
N ARG A 81 26.68 22.14 -4.84
CA ARG A 81 27.83 23.06 -4.78
C ARG A 81 27.55 24.26 -3.88
N LEU A 82 26.40 24.89 -4.04
CA LEU A 82 26.02 26.07 -3.26
C LEU A 82 26.04 25.76 -1.76
N VAL A 83 25.48 24.61 -1.36
CA VAL A 83 25.46 24.14 0.03
C VAL A 83 26.86 23.79 0.54
N LEU A 84 27.65 23.02 -0.23
CA LEU A 84 28.99 22.59 0.18
C LEU A 84 29.97 23.78 0.33
N ASN A 85 29.87 24.77 -0.55
CA ASN A 85 30.70 25.97 -0.56
C ASN A 85 30.15 27.11 0.31
N TYR A 86 29.05 26.87 1.05
CA TYR A 86 28.52 27.84 1.99
C TYR A 86 29.50 28.06 3.14
N SER A 87 29.90 29.32 3.34
CA SER A 87 30.76 29.73 4.45
C SER A 87 29.94 30.59 5.41
N PRO A 88 29.69 30.14 6.67
CA PRO A 88 28.96 30.94 7.63
C PRO A 88 29.75 32.23 7.96
N PRO A 89 29.08 33.38 8.17
CA PRO A 89 29.75 34.63 8.51
C PRO A 89 30.59 34.49 9.78
N ALA A 90 31.85 34.95 9.76
CA ALA A 90 32.77 34.84 10.90
C ALA A 90 32.34 35.64 12.15
N ARG A 91 31.30 36.47 12.07
CA ARG A 91 30.73 37.22 13.20
C ARG A 91 29.78 36.34 14.01
N VAL A 92 30.32 35.30 14.64
CA VAL A 92 29.60 34.40 15.57
C VAL A 92 29.56 34.97 17.00
N HIS A 93 30.20 36.12 17.25
CA HIS A 93 30.32 36.73 18.58
C HIS A 93 29.34 37.87 18.88
N ASP A 94 28.57 38.35 17.90
CA ASP A 94 27.43 39.23 18.19
C ASP A 94 26.19 38.34 18.41
N PRO A 95 25.38 38.58 19.46
CA PRO A 95 24.16 37.83 19.68
C PRO A 95 23.24 38.01 18.46
N PRO A 96 22.55 36.95 18.00
CA PRO A 96 21.67 37.03 16.84
C PRO A 96 20.65 38.14 17.06
N HIS A 97 20.53 39.04 16.07
CA HIS A 97 19.64 40.19 16.18
C HIS A 97 18.16 39.77 16.10
N THR A 98 17.87 38.55 15.60
CA THR A 98 16.51 37.97 15.53
C THR A 98 16.45 36.48 15.86
N GLN A 99 15.31 36.02 16.42
CA GLN A 99 15.06 34.58 16.72
C GLN A 99 15.17 33.66 15.49
N LYS A 100 14.90 34.17 14.27
CA LYS A 100 15.03 33.43 13.01
C LYS A 100 16.48 33.04 12.69
N GLU A 101 17.44 33.94 12.90
CA GLU A 101 18.86 33.69 12.63
C GLU A 101 19.45 32.59 13.55
N HIS A 102 18.88 32.41 14.74
CA HIS A 102 19.38 31.43 15.72
C HIS A 102 19.14 29.97 15.32
N ARG A 103 18.22 29.68 14.39
CA ARG A 103 17.86 28.31 13.96
C ARG A 103 18.37 27.99 12.54
N ASN A 104 18.37 28.97 11.64
CA ASN A 104 18.74 28.76 10.23
C ASN A 104 20.23 28.38 10.07
N LEU A 105 21.14 29.08 10.77
CA LEU A 105 22.58 28.82 10.66
C LEU A 105 23.00 27.42 11.16
N PRO A 106 22.55 26.95 12.34
CA PRO A 106 22.80 25.58 12.77
C PRO A 106 22.27 24.53 11.80
N PHE A 107 21.05 24.71 11.28
CA PHE A 107 20.48 23.81 10.30
C PHE A 107 21.33 23.76 9.02
N MET A 108 21.75 24.92 8.50
CA MET A 108 22.61 25.00 7.32
C MET A 108 23.97 24.31 7.52
N ARG A 109 24.55 24.41 8.72
CA ARG A 109 25.79 23.71 9.05
C ARG A 109 25.59 22.19 9.05
N GLU A 110 24.53 21.69 9.67
CA GLU A 110 24.24 20.25 9.68
C GLU A 110 23.86 19.74 8.29
N LEU A 111 23.15 20.53 7.48
CA LEU A 111 22.84 20.20 6.08
C LEU A 111 24.13 20.11 5.25
N ARG A 112 25.06 21.06 5.42
CA ARG A 112 26.38 21.05 4.78
C ARG A 112 27.20 19.81 5.16
N ASN A 113 27.20 19.44 6.44
CA ASN A 113 27.85 18.22 6.93
C ASN A 113 27.20 16.97 6.33
N LEU A 114 25.87 16.90 6.31
CA LEU A 114 25.12 15.80 5.71
C LEU A 114 25.46 15.63 4.22
N PHE A 115 25.49 16.72 3.46
CA PHE A 115 25.86 16.70 2.04
C PHE A 115 27.29 16.21 1.83
N SER A 116 28.23 16.60 2.69
CA SER A 116 29.61 16.12 2.61
C SER A 116 29.71 14.60 2.81
N LEU A 117 28.94 14.05 3.75
CA LEU A 117 28.86 12.60 3.98
C LEU A 117 28.18 11.88 2.80
N MET A 118 27.10 12.43 2.25
CA MET A 118 26.44 11.85 1.08
C MET A 118 27.35 11.80 -0.16
N VAL A 119 28.28 12.76 -0.30
CA VAL A 119 29.29 12.75 -1.35
C VAL A 119 30.34 11.65 -1.11
N GLY A 120 30.97 11.64 0.08
CA GLY A 120 32.24 10.91 0.30
C GLY A 120 32.22 9.76 1.31
N SER A 121 31.09 9.44 1.94
CA SER A 121 31.03 8.35 2.91
C SER A 121 31.19 6.98 2.23
N LYS A 122 31.91 6.08 2.91
CA LYS A 122 32.03 4.65 2.63
C LYS A 122 30.84 3.84 3.15
N ARG A 123 29.92 4.46 3.90
CA ARG A 123 28.69 3.83 4.40
C ARG A 123 27.62 3.85 3.30
N LYS A 124 26.82 2.79 3.22
CA LYS A 124 25.70 2.63 2.26
C LYS A 124 24.63 3.70 2.45
N TYR A 125 24.44 4.15 3.68
CA TYR A 125 23.51 5.23 4.03
C TYR A 125 24.12 6.11 5.14
N VAL A 126 23.60 7.33 5.27
CA VAL A 126 23.99 8.29 6.31
C VAL A 126 22.78 8.60 7.19
N ASP A 127 23.04 8.97 8.45
CA ASP A 127 22.00 9.31 9.43
C ASP A 127 21.70 10.83 9.41
N PRO A 128 20.50 11.26 8.97
CA PRO A 128 20.12 12.67 8.94
C PRO A 128 19.62 13.22 10.29
N SER A 129 19.65 12.44 11.38
CA SER A 129 19.03 12.80 12.67
C SER A 129 19.36 14.21 13.15
N ARG A 130 20.63 14.64 13.05
CA ARG A 130 21.08 15.96 13.53
C ARG A 130 20.36 17.11 12.82
N ALA A 131 20.22 17.04 11.50
CA ALA A 131 19.51 18.05 10.72
C ALA A 131 17.99 17.98 11.00
N VAL A 132 17.45 16.77 11.09
CA VAL A 132 16.03 16.52 11.35
C VAL A 132 15.60 16.98 12.75
N GLU A 133 16.45 16.87 13.76
CA GLU A 133 16.17 17.31 15.14
C GLU A 133 16.05 18.84 15.23
N ILE A 134 17.00 19.57 14.60
CA ILE A 134 16.95 21.03 14.52
C ILE A 134 15.66 21.49 13.83
N LEU A 135 15.30 20.78 12.76
CA LEU A 135 14.06 21.01 12.04
C LEU A 135 12.85 20.74 12.97
N LYS A 136 12.73 19.55 13.56
CA LYS A 136 11.61 19.19 14.47
C LYS A 136 11.41 20.22 15.58
N ASP A 137 12.49 20.71 16.19
CA ASP A 137 12.42 21.73 17.23
C ASP A 137 11.87 23.08 16.75
N ALA A 138 12.11 23.41 15.48
CA ALA A 138 11.60 24.65 14.90
C ALA A 138 10.08 24.63 14.67
N PHE A 139 9.50 23.45 14.44
CA PHE A 139 8.06 23.29 14.19
C PHE A 139 7.25 23.02 15.46
N LYS A 140 7.87 22.74 16.61
CA LYS A 140 7.16 22.55 17.90
C LYS A 140 6.36 23.76 18.38
N SER A 141 6.61 24.95 17.83
CA SER A 141 5.92 26.20 18.20
C SER A 141 4.60 26.44 17.46
N SER A 142 4.27 25.67 16.42
CA SER A 142 2.95 25.67 15.76
C SER A 142 2.19 24.42 16.22
N GLU A 143 0.96 24.58 16.72
CA GLU A 143 0.13 23.50 17.26
C GLU A 143 0.11 22.25 16.35
N SER A 144 0.64 21.14 16.87
CA SER A 144 0.28 19.72 16.63
C SER A 144 -0.34 19.28 15.29
N GLN A 145 0.05 19.84 14.13
CA GLN A 145 -0.22 19.27 12.82
C GLN A 145 1.03 18.51 12.32
N GLN A 146 0.83 17.29 11.85
CA GLN A 146 1.87 16.49 11.20
C GLN A 146 2.28 17.18 9.89
N GLN A 147 3.59 17.35 9.69
CA GLN A 147 4.17 18.14 8.60
C GLN A 147 4.04 17.42 7.26
N ASP A 148 3.48 18.11 6.27
CA ASP A 148 3.43 17.66 4.88
C ASP A 148 4.73 18.02 4.13
N VAL A 149 5.04 17.29 3.04
CA VAL A 149 6.21 17.52 2.19
C VAL A 149 6.26 18.96 1.69
N SER A 150 5.13 19.54 1.27
CA SER A 150 5.07 20.92 0.77
C SER A 150 5.48 21.93 1.84
N GLU A 151 4.98 21.78 3.07
CA GLU A 151 5.33 22.69 4.18
C GLU A 151 6.82 22.60 4.52
N PHE A 152 7.39 21.39 4.51
CA PHE A 152 8.83 21.24 4.71
C PHE A 152 9.65 21.87 3.57
N THR A 153 9.30 21.60 2.31
CA THR A 153 10.03 22.16 1.16
C THR A 153 10.01 23.68 1.18
N HIS A 154 8.87 24.28 1.52
CA HIS A 154 8.75 25.74 1.62
C HIS A 154 9.63 26.29 2.73
N LYS A 155 9.53 25.77 3.96
CA LYS A 155 10.36 26.27 5.08
C LYS A 155 11.85 26.02 4.86
N LEU A 156 12.22 24.90 4.24
CA LEU A 156 13.60 24.59 3.87
C LEU A 156 14.14 25.66 2.91
N LEU A 157 13.39 25.98 1.85
CA LEU A 157 13.78 27.00 0.88
C LEU A 157 13.83 28.40 1.50
N ASP A 158 12.89 28.75 2.39
CA ASP A 158 12.92 30.02 3.12
C ASP A 158 14.19 30.16 3.97
N TRP A 159 14.56 29.10 4.71
CA TRP A 159 15.76 29.12 5.55
C TRP A 159 17.05 29.17 4.74
N LEU A 160 17.06 28.49 3.58
CA LEU A 160 18.13 28.57 2.61
C LEU A 160 18.23 29.98 2.05
N GLU A 161 17.11 30.58 1.63
CA GLU A 161 17.05 31.95 1.15
C GLU A 161 17.65 32.91 2.20
N ASP A 162 17.15 32.88 3.43
CA ASP A 162 17.62 33.71 4.54
C ASP A 162 19.15 33.54 4.78
N ALA A 163 19.64 32.31 4.72
CA ALA A 163 21.07 32.01 4.92
C ALA A 163 21.96 32.54 3.79
N PHE A 164 21.46 32.52 2.54
CA PHE A 164 22.19 33.00 1.36
C PHE A 164 21.97 34.48 1.03
N GLN A 165 21.07 35.18 1.74
CA GLN A 165 20.69 36.58 1.51
C GLN A 165 21.84 37.59 1.72
N MET A 166 22.94 37.18 2.35
CA MET A 166 24.12 38.02 2.59
C MET A 166 24.95 38.30 1.32
N LYS A 167 24.59 37.72 0.16
CA LYS A 167 25.19 38.02 -1.16
C LYS A 167 24.33 39.02 -1.95
N PRO A 168 24.91 39.89 -2.80
CA PRO A 168 24.18 40.93 -3.55
C PRO A 168 23.10 40.39 -4.51
N LYS A 169 23.17 39.10 -4.87
CA LYS A 169 22.09 38.33 -5.49
C LYS A 169 22.01 36.98 -4.80
N ASN A 170 20.82 36.56 -4.42
CA ASN A 170 20.61 35.30 -3.71
C ASN A 170 20.57 34.14 -4.72
N PRO A 171 21.56 33.21 -4.70
CA PRO A 171 21.62 32.11 -5.65
C PRO A 171 20.46 31.11 -5.49
N MET A 172 19.84 31.02 -4.31
CA MET A 172 18.69 30.14 -4.09
C MET A 172 17.44 30.69 -4.77
N VAL A 173 17.22 32.00 -4.69
CA VAL A 173 16.14 32.70 -5.39
C VAL A 173 16.30 32.55 -6.90
N GLU A 174 17.52 32.72 -7.43
CA GLU A 174 17.79 32.54 -8.87
C GLU A 174 17.58 31.10 -9.36
N LEU A 175 17.68 30.10 -8.47
CA LEU A 175 17.58 28.69 -8.82
C LEU A 175 16.14 28.16 -8.81
N PHE A 176 15.34 28.57 -7.82
CA PHE A 176 14.01 28.00 -7.56
C PHE A 176 12.84 28.97 -7.78
N TYR A 177 13.07 30.28 -7.88
CA TYR A 177 12.00 31.26 -8.00
C TYR A 177 11.91 31.87 -9.39
N GLY A 178 10.69 32.03 -9.88
CA GLY A 178 10.36 32.72 -11.11
C GLY A 178 9.35 33.83 -10.89
N ARG A 179 8.88 34.40 -11.99
CA ARG A 179 7.86 35.44 -12.03
C ARG A 179 6.77 35.12 -13.05
N PHE A 180 5.53 35.42 -12.70
CA PHE A 180 4.41 35.37 -13.62
C PHE A 180 3.61 36.68 -13.57
N LEU A 181 2.83 36.89 -14.61
CA LEU A 181 1.99 38.04 -14.84
C LEU A 181 0.53 37.62 -14.71
N ALA A 182 -0.17 38.15 -13.71
CA ALA A 182 -1.61 38.03 -13.56
C ALA A 182 -2.29 39.16 -14.34
N VAL A 183 -3.03 38.81 -15.40
CA VAL A 183 -3.78 39.73 -16.24
C VAL A 183 -5.26 39.41 -16.12
N GLY A 184 -6.09 40.39 -15.76
CA GLY A 184 -7.51 40.14 -15.63
C GLY A 184 -8.37 41.37 -15.74
N VAL A 185 -9.68 41.16 -15.63
CA VAL A 185 -10.68 42.21 -15.50
C VAL A 185 -11.38 42.01 -14.16
N LEU A 186 -11.26 42.98 -13.27
CA LEU A 186 -12.02 43.04 -12.02
C LEU A 186 -12.96 44.24 -12.10
N GLU A 187 -14.27 44.00 -11.97
CA GLU A 187 -15.31 45.06 -12.01
C GLU A 187 -15.21 45.96 -13.25
N GLY A 188 -14.88 45.39 -14.42
CA GLY A 188 -14.71 46.12 -15.68
C GLY A 188 -13.37 46.88 -15.83
N LYS A 189 -12.51 46.91 -14.80
CA LYS A 189 -11.16 47.48 -14.88
C LYS A 189 -10.15 46.39 -15.19
N LYS A 190 -9.30 46.64 -16.19
CA LYS A 190 -8.15 45.78 -16.48
C LYS A 190 -7.08 45.98 -15.41
N PHE A 191 -6.53 44.89 -14.90
CA PHE A 191 -5.35 44.90 -14.04
C PHE A 191 -4.27 43.98 -14.59
N GLU A 192 -3.05 44.29 -14.21
CA GLU A 192 -1.85 43.55 -14.58
C GLU A 192 -0.90 43.61 -13.38
N ASN A 193 -0.66 42.47 -12.72
CA ASN A 193 0.20 42.34 -11.55
C ASN A 193 1.30 41.32 -11.82
N THR A 194 2.53 41.61 -11.39
CA THR A 194 3.64 40.64 -11.47
C THR A 194 3.90 40.04 -10.11
N GLU A 195 3.89 38.72 -10.03
CA GLU A 195 4.05 37.97 -8.79
C GLU A 195 5.24 37.02 -8.88
N MET A 196 5.91 36.79 -7.75
CA MET A 196 6.98 35.80 -7.64
C MET A 196 6.37 34.46 -7.22
N PHE A 197 6.93 33.37 -7.75
CA PHE A 197 6.54 32.02 -7.37
C PHE A 197 7.77 31.15 -7.20
N GLY A 198 7.75 30.23 -6.24
CA GLY A 198 8.75 29.16 -6.09
C GLY A 198 8.20 27.86 -6.62
N GLN A 199 7.43 27.17 -5.78
CA GLN A 199 6.64 26.00 -6.18
C GLN A 199 5.28 26.43 -6.74
N TYR A 200 4.89 25.87 -7.88
CA TYR A 200 3.62 26.18 -8.53
C TYR A 200 2.57 25.09 -8.19
N PRO A 201 1.52 25.41 -7.41
CA PRO A 201 0.53 24.43 -7.00
C PRO A 201 -0.46 24.11 -8.11
N LEU A 202 -0.79 22.83 -8.26
CA LEU A 202 -1.72 22.31 -9.27
C LEU A 202 -2.76 21.40 -8.63
N GLN A 203 -4.03 21.63 -8.97
CA GLN A 203 -5.12 20.72 -8.65
C GLN A 203 -5.16 19.57 -9.66
N VAL A 204 -5.26 18.34 -9.15
CA VAL A 204 -5.22 17.14 -10.00
C VAL A 204 -6.61 16.65 -10.40
N ASN A 205 -7.65 17.00 -9.66
CA ASN A 205 -8.98 16.46 -9.92
C ASN A 205 -9.54 16.89 -11.29
N GLY A 206 -10.19 15.96 -11.98
CA GLY A 206 -10.80 16.20 -13.29
C GLY A 206 -9.84 16.28 -14.47
N PHE A 207 -8.52 16.14 -14.28
CA PHE A 207 -7.53 16.32 -15.35
C PHE A 207 -6.80 15.02 -15.70
N LYS A 208 -6.56 14.83 -17.00
CA LYS A 208 -5.87 13.65 -17.54
C LYS A 208 -4.34 13.80 -17.49
N ASP A 209 -3.85 14.99 -17.81
CA ASP A 209 -2.43 15.24 -18.00
C ASP A 209 -1.98 16.59 -17.41
N LEU A 210 -0.67 16.71 -17.21
CA LEU A 210 -0.05 17.91 -16.61
C LEU A 210 -0.32 19.18 -17.42
N HIS A 211 -0.46 19.07 -18.75
CA HIS A 211 -0.77 20.24 -19.57
C HIS A 211 -2.18 20.74 -19.28
N GLU A 212 -3.14 19.84 -19.12
CA GLU A 212 -4.52 20.18 -18.75
C GLU A 212 -4.59 20.83 -17.35
N CYS A 213 -3.89 20.27 -16.36
CA CYS A 213 -3.75 20.86 -15.03
C CYS A 213 -3.18 22.28 -15.08
N LEU A 214 -2.10 22.48 -15.83
CA LEU A 214 -1.45 23.78 -15.96
C LEU A 214 -2.34 24.80 -16.71
N GLU A 215 -3.04 24.38 -17.77
CA GLU A 215 -3.95 25.28 -18.47
C GLU A 215 -5.10 25.73 -17.56
N ALA A 216 -5.66 24.83 -16.76
CA ALA A 216 -6.72 25.17 -15.81
C ALA A 216 -6.20 26.07 -14.66
N ALA A 217 -5.02 25.78 -14.10
CA ALA A 217 -4.43 26.59 -13.04
C ALA A 217 -4.00 28.00 -13.50
N MET A 218 -3.80 28.19 -14.81
CA MET A 218 -3.43 29.49 -15.40
C MET A 218 -4.64 30.31 -15.85
N ILE A 219 -5.84 29.73 -15.80
CA ILE A 219 -7.10 30.38 -16.19
C ILE A 219 -8.05 30.27 -15.00
N GLU A 220 -8.04 31.28 -14.14
CA GLU A 220 -9.03 31.40 -13.07
C GLU A 220 -10.34 31.90 -13.70
N GLY A 221 -11.24 30.95 -13.95
CA GLY A 221 -12.56 31.17 -14.53
C GLY A 221 -13.48 32.04 -13.66
N GLU A 222 -14.48 32.63 -14.32
CA GLU A 222 -15.52 33.56 -13.85
C GLU A 222 -15.76 33.54 -12.33
N ILE A 223 -15.33 34.60 -11.62
CA ILE A 223 -15.71 34.81 -10.22
C ILE A 223 -17.18 35.23 -10.25
N GLU A 224 -18.11 34.30 -10.02
CA GLU A 224 -19.49 34.62 -9.70
C GLU A 224 -19.50 35.42 -8.39
N SER A 225 -19.47 36.74 -8.52
CA SER A 225 -19.82 37.62 -7.40
C SER A 225 -21.27 37.30 -7.05
N LEU A 226 -21.46 36.61 -5.92
CA LEU A 226 -22.77 36.31 -5.31
C LEU A 226 -23.58 37.58 -4.95
N HIS A 227 -23.06 38.76 -5.25
CA HIS A 227 -23.69 40.04 -5.03
C HIS A 227 -23.53 40.94 -6.27
N SER A 228 -24.34 40.74 -7.31
CA SER A 228 -24.93 41.81 -8.13
C SER A 228 -25.83 41.25 -9.23
N ALA A 229 -27.14 41.47 -9.06
CA ALA A 229 -28.11 41.34 -10.13
C ALA A 229 -27.80 42.35 -11.26
N GLU A 230 -27.94 41.88 -12.50
CA GLU A 230 -28.08 42.69 -13.73
C GLU A 230 -26.94 43.69 -14.03
N ASN A 231 -26.00 43.25 -14.90
CA ASN A 231 -24.89 43.99 -15.54
C ASN A 231 -23.48 43.91 -14.90
N SER A 232 -23.04 42.78 -14.36
CA SER A 232 -21.61 42.59 -14.08
C SER A 232 -20.85 42.20 -15.36
N ALA A 233 -19.91 43.06 -15.78
CA ALA A 233 -18.93 42.70 -16.81
C ALA A 233 -18.15 41.45 -16.35
N ARG A 234 -18.02 40.45 -17.22
CA ARG A 234 -17.33 39.17 -16.94
C ARG A 234 -15.95 39.45 -16.31
N SER A 235 -15.79 39.06 -15.05
CA SER A 235 -14.49 39.03 -14.39
C SER A 235 -13.78 37.75 -14.78
N GLY A 236 -12.49 37.84 -15.07
CA GLY A 236 -11.66 36.70 -15.43
C GLY A 236 -10.21 37.06 -15.30
N GLN A 237 -9.40 36.10 -14.87
CA GLN A 237 -7.98 36.27 -14.61
C GLN A 237 -7.18 35.15 -15.30
N GLU A 238 -6.12 35.55 -15.99
CA GLU A 238 -5.18 34.67 -16.65
C GLU A 238 -3.77 34.92 -16.11
N HIS A 239 -3.00 33.85 -15.91
CA HIS A 239 -1.61 33.94 -15.49
C HIS A 239 -0.68 33.56 -16.65
N TRP A 240 0.44 34.29 -16.79
CA TRP A 240 1.41 34.11 -17.86
C TRP A 240 2.84 34.18 -17.30
N PHE A 241 3.66 33.14 -17.51
CA PHE A 241 5.03 33.16 -17.02
C PHE A 241 5.88 34.20 -17.76
N THR A 242 6.55 35.07 -17.01
CA THR A 242 7.49 36.07 -17.54
C THR A 242 8.93 35.58 -17.39
N GLU A 243 9.26 35.01 -16.23
CA GLU A 243 10.51 34.33 -15.95
C GLU A 243 10.28 32.98 -15.29
N LEU A 244 10.87 31.93 -15.84
CA LEU A 244 10.86 30.60 -15.24
C LEU A 244 12.17 30.34 -14.49
N PRO A 245 12.13 29.71 -13.30
CA PRO A 245 13.32 29.30 -12.60
C PRO A 245 14.06 28.20 -13.39
N PRO A 246 15.40 28.07 -13.26
CA PRO A 246 16.14 26.93 -13.78
C PRO A 246 15.59 25.59 -13.26
N VAL A 247 15.16 25.55 -12.00
CA VAL A 247 14.50 24.39 -11.38
C VAL A 247 13.04 24.74 -11.14
N LEU A 248 12.14 24.09 -11.88
CA LEU A 248 10.70 24.32 -11.82
C LEU A 248 10.02 23.19 -11.03
N THR A 249 9.37 23.54 -9.92
CA THR A 249 8.67 22.60 -9.05
C THR A 249 7.16 22.75 -9.16
N PHE A 250 6.47 21.63 -9.34
CA PHE A 250 5.02 21.56 -9.32
C PHE A 250 4.55 20.76 -8.10
N GLU A 251 3.64 21.33 -7.32
CA GLU A 251 2.91 20.61 -6.27
C GLU A 251 1.64 20.02 -6.87
N LEU A 252 1.41 18.73 -6.67
CA LEU A 252 0.24 18.01 -7.15
C LEU A 252 -0.72 17.78 -5.99
N SER A 253 -1.66 18.70 -5.80
CA SER A 253 -2.68 18.58 -4.76
C SER A 253 -3.70 17.52 -5.17
N ARG A 254 -3.74 16.45 -4.39
CA ARG A 254 -4.66 15.31 -4.55
C ARG A 254 -5.64 15.20 -3.39
N PHE A 255 -5.68 16.17 -2.49
CA PHE A 255 -6.61 16.12 -1.36
C PHE A 255 -7.84 16.95 -1.68
N GLU A 256 -9.00 16.30 -1.65
CA GLU A 256 -10.29 16.97 -1.78
C GLU A 256 -11.17 16.64 -0.59
N PHE A 257 -12.04 17.58 -0.23
CA PHE A 257 -12.99 17.35 0.85
C PHE A 257 -14.11 16.43 0.37
N ASN A 258 -14.14 15.19 0.88
CA ASN A 258 -15.23 14.28 0.60
C ASN A 258 -16.43 14.67 1.48
N GLN A 259 -17.45 15.30 0.88
CA GLN A 259 -18.65 15.75 1.59
C GLN A 259 -19.42 14.60 2.23
N ALA A 260 -19.42 13.40 1.64
CA ALA A 260 -20.11 12.23 2.20
C ALA A 260 -19.40 11.68 3.45
N LEU A 261 -18.06 11.74 3.49
CA LEU A 261 -17.25 11.25 4.61
C LEU A 261 -16.89 12.34 5.64
N GLY A 262 -17.20 13.62 5.35
CA GLY A 262 -16.90 14.75 6.22
C GLY A 262 -15.40 15.00 6.48
N ARG A 263 -14.51 14.51 5.62
CA ARG A 263 -13.05 14.60 5.79
C ARG A 263 -12.30 14.75 4.46
N PRO A 264 -11.09 15.34 4.45
CA PRO A 264 -10.26 15.36 3.26
C PRO A 264 -9.82 13.93 2.89
N GLU A 265 -9.96 13.58 1.62
CA GLU A 265 -9.58 12.29 1.06
C GLU A 265 -8.62 12.49 -0.11
N LYS A 266 -7.67 11.56 -0.23
CA LYS A 266 -6.72 11.53 -1.34
C LYS A 266 -7.40 10.95 -2.57
N ILE A 267 -7.47 11.73 -3.64
CA ILE A 267 -7.94 11.24 -4.94
C ILE A 267 -6.83 10.42 -5.60
N HIS A 268 -7.23 9.27 -6.16
CA HIS A 268 -6.34 8.33 -6.83
C HIS A 268 -6.47 8.40 -8.36
N ASN A 269 -7.01 9.50 -8.90
CA ASN A 269 -7.13 9.68 -10.35
C ASN A 269 -5.76 9.65 -11.03
N LYS A 270 -5.71 8.98 -12.20
CA LYS A 270 -4.50 8.90 -13.02
C LYS A 270 -4.21 10.28 -13.63
N LEU A 271 -3.03 10.82 -13.34
CA LEU A 271 -2.50 12.04 -13.94
C LEU A 271 -1.19 11.74 -14.66
N GLU A 272 -1.16 11.97 -15.96
CA GLU A 272 0.03 11.74 -16.78
C GLU A 272 0.91 12.99 -16.85
N PHE A 273 2.21 12.83 -16.69
CA PHE A 273 3.18 13.92 -16.85
C PHE A 273 4.36 13.47 -17.73
N PRO A 274 4.87 14.34 -18.61
CA PRO A 274 5.90 13.97 -19.58
C PRO A 274 7.31 14.00 -18.96
N SER A 275 8.24 13.24 -19.53
CA SER A 275 9.67 13.35 -19.18
C SER A 275 10.30 14.66 -19.69
N MET A 276 9.74 15.26 -20.74
CA MET A 276 10.13 16.54 -21.30
C MET A 276 8.90 17.44 -21.42
N LEU A 277 8.90 18.54 -20.69
CA LEU A 277 7.83 19.54 -20.67
C LEU A 277 8.27 20.78 -21.48
N TYR A 278 7.45 21.22 -22.43
CA TYR A 278 7.69 22.45 -23.18
C TYR A 278 6.82 23.57 -22.62
N MET A 279 7.47 24.59 -22.05
CA MET A 279 6.79 25.66 -21.32
C MET A 279 6.34 26.82 -22.21
N ASP A 280 6.69 26.81 -23.50
CA ASP A 280 6.46 27.90 -24.45
C ASP A 280 5.04 28.43 -24.47
N ARG A 281 4.04 27.54 -24.40
CA ARG A 281 2.62 27.91 -24.46
C ARG A 281 2.16 28.75 -23.25
N TYR A 282 2.87 28.66 -22.13
CA TYR A 282 2.54 29.35 -20.88
C TYR A 282 3.30 30.67 -20.70
N MET A 283 4.22 31.00 -21.61
CA MET A 283 5.04 32.20 -21.53
C MET A 283 4.31 33.42 -22.08
N ASP A 284 4.45 34.58 -21.43
CA ASP A 284 3.84 35.85 -21.86
C ASP A 284 4.24 36.25 -23.31
N ARG A 285 5.48 35.98 -23.72
CA ARG A 285 5.96 36.19 -25.11
C ARG A 285 5.12 35.50 -26.19
N ASN A 286 4.44 34.40 -25.85
CA ASN A 286 3.64 33.60 -26.79
C ASN A 286 2.13 33.77 -26.54
N ARG A 287 1.74 34.69 -25.63
CA ARG A 287 0.36 34.89 -25.14
C ARG A 287 -0.68 34.96 -26.25
N GLU A 288 -0.44 35.76 -27.28
CA GLU A 288 -1.39 35.94 -28.39
C GLU A 288 -1.57 34.65 -29.21
N VAL A 289 -0.47 33.97 -29.52
CA VAL A 289 -0.51 32.70 -30.26
C VAL A 289 -1.22 31.62 -29.44
N THR A 290 -0.95 31.54 -28.15
CA THR A 290 -1.63 30.61 -27.24
C THR A 290 -3.12 30.90 -27.17
N ARG A 291 -3.55 32.17 -27.06
CA ARG A 291 -4.98 32.52 -27.05
C ARG A 291 -5.70 32.07 -28.32
N ILE A 292 -5.10 32.29 -29.49
CA ILE A 292 -5.66 31.84 -30.78
C ILE A 292 -5.79 30.30 -30.80
N LYS A 293 -4.75 29.58 -30.40
CA LYS A 293 -4.76 28.10 -30.34
C LYS A 293 -5.76 27.56 -29.30
N ARG A 294 -5.91 28.20 -28.13
CA ARG A 294 -6.92 27.85 -27.12
C ARG A 294 -8.33 27.96 -27.68
N GLU A 295 -8.63 29.05 -28.38
CA GLU A 295 -9.94 29.27 -29.01
C GLU A 295 -10.21 28.25 -30.13
N GLU A 296 -9.18 27.88 -30.91
CA GLU A 296 -9.29 26.81 -31.91
C GLU A 296 -9.55 25.45 -31.25
N ILE A 297 -8.81 25.10 -30.18
CA ILE A 297 -9.04 23.88 -29.41
C ILE A 297 -10.47 23.86 -28.85
N ARG A 298 -10.99 24.98 -28.33
CA ARG A 298 -12.36 25.07 -27.82
C ARG A 298 -13.38 24.73 -28.91
N ARG A 299 -13.28 25.34 -30.09
CA ARG A 299 -14.18 25.06 -31.23
C ARG A 299 -14.07 23.61 -31.71
N VAL A 300 -12.86 23.07 -31.75
CA VAL A 300 -12.61 21.68 -32.16
C VAL A 300 -13.15 20.69 -31.13
N LYS A 301 -13.02 20.98 -29.83
CA LYS A 301 -13.63 20.21 -28.73
C LYS A 301 -15.16 20.24 -28.78
N GLU A 302 -15.77 21.39 -29.08
CA GLU A 302 -17.23 21.48 -29.28
C GLU A 302 -17.70 20.59 -30.43
N HIS A 303 -16.98 20.60 -31.55
CA HIS A 303 -17.28 19.73 -32.67
C HIS A 303 -17.08 18.25 -32.33
N LEU A 304 -16.02 17.91 -31.58
CA LEU A 304 -15.77 16.56 -31.07
C LEU A 304 -16.95 16.04 -30.24
N THR A 305 -17.47 16.86 -29.31
CA THR A 305 -18.62 16.49 -28.48
C THR A 305 -19.84 16.17 -29.33
N LEU A 306 -20.11 16.94 -30.40
CA LEU A 306 -21.22 16.66 -31.33
C LEU A 306 -21.04 15.33 -32.07
N LEU A 307 -19.82 15.00 -32.50
CA LEU A 307 -19.54 13.73 -33.16
C LEU A 307 -19.64 12.55 -32.19
N GLN A 308 -19.16 12.70 -30.96
CA GLN A 308 -19.28 11.70 -29.90
C GLN A 308 -20.76 11.43 -29.56
N GLN A 309 -21.56 12.47 -29.38
CA GLN A 309 -23.01 12.32 -29.17
C GLN A 309 -23.71 11.64 -30.34
N ARG A 310 -23.30 11.93 -31.59
CA ARG A 310 -23.85 11.26 -32.78
C ARG A 310 -23.44 9.78 -32.82
N LEU A 311 -22.19 9.46 -32.51
CA LEU A 311 -21.68 8.09 -32.44
C LEU A 311 -22.41 7.28 -31.34
N GLU A 312 -22.63 7.89 -30.17
CA GLU A 312 -23.33 7.26 -29.05
C GLU A 312 -24.76 6.84 -29.43
N ARG A 313 -25.44 7.58 -30.32
CA ARG A 313 -26.77 7.18 -30.82
C ARG A 313 -26.76 5.87 -31.63
N TYR A 314 -25.63 5.53 -32.26
CA TYR A 314 -25.47 4.25 -32.97
C TYR A 314 -25.05 3.12 -32.02
N LEU A 315 -24.21 3.41 -31.02
CA LEU A 315 -23.71 2.40 -30.06
C LEU A 315 -24.73 2.07 -28.97
N SER A 316 -25.54 3.05 -28.56
CA SER A 316 -26.54 2.95 -27.50
C SER A 316 -27.95 3.26 -28.05
N TYR A 317 -28.35 2.49 -29.06
CA TYR A 317 -29.64 2.63 -29.72
C TYR A 317 -30.79 1.99 -28.94
N GLY A 318 -31.97 2.61 -28.98
CA GLY A 318 -33.21 2.11 -28.37
C GLY A 318 -34.06 3.24 -27.77
N SER A 319 -35.30 2.95 -27.38
CA SER A 319 -36.16 3.91 -26.64
C SER A 319 -36.32 3.53 -25.16
N GLY A 320 -36.06 2.27 -24.82
CA GLY A 320 -36.17 1.74 -23.46
C GLY A 320 -34.94 2.01 -22.58
N PRO A 321 -34.96 1.51 -21.33
CA PRO A 321 -33.84 1.65 -20.39
C PRO A 321 -32.62 0.81 -20.79
N LYS A 322 -32.84 -0.28 -21.54
CA LYS A 322 -31.76 -1.09 -22.15
C LYS A 322 -31.50 -0.60 -23.57
N ARG A 323 -30.23 -0.30 -23.86
CA ARG A 323 -29.75 0.19 -25.16
C ARG A 323 -28.74 -0.81 -25.73
N PHE A 324 -28.72 -0.94 -27.05
CA PHE A 324 -27.85 -1.87 -27.77
C PHE A 324 -27.27 -1.21 -29.02
N PRO A 325 -26.14 -1.69 -29.56
CA PRO A 325 -25.62 -1.20 -30.83
C PRO A 325 -26.62 -1.45 -31.97
N LEU A 326 -26.91 -0.43 -32.77
CA LEU A 326 -27.87 -0.53 -33.86
C LEU A 326 -27.47 -1.59 -34.90
N ALA A 327 -26.16 -1.72 -35.19
CA ALA A 327 -25.65 -2.74 -36.10
C ALA A 327 -26.01 -4.17 -35.62
N ASP A 328 -25.90 -4.42 -34.32
CA ASP A 328 -26.21 -5.72 -33.71
C ASP A 328 -27.72 -5.98 -33.73
N VAL A 329 -28.53 -4.96 -33.45
CA VAL A 329 -30.01 -5.07 -33.55
C VAL A 329 -30.44 -5.43 -34.97
N LEU A 330 -29.86 -4.76 -35.98
CA LEU A 330 -30.13 -5.06 -37.39
C LEU A 330 -29.68 -6.48 -37.76
N GLN A 331 -28.54 -6.92 -37.24
CA GLN A 331 -28.04 -8.28 -37.47
C GLN A 331 -28.96 -9.33 -36.85
N TYR A 332 -29.32 -9.19 -35.57
CA TYR A 332 -30.19 -10.15 -34.89
C TYR A 332 -31.61 -10.17 -35.48
N ALA A 333 -32.12 -9.01 -35.93
CA ALA A 333 -33.40 -8.95 -36.63
C ALA A 333 -33.35 -9.72 -37.97
N MET A 334 -32.25 -9.60 -38.71
CA MET A 334 -32.05 -10.33 -39.97
C MET A 334 -31.87 -11.83 -39.73
N GLU A 335 -31.08 -12.23 -38.73
CA GLU A 335 -30.92 -13.63 -38.32
C GLU A 335 -32.25 -14.26 -37.87
N PHE A 336 -33.05 -13.53 -37.11
CA PHE A 336 -34.40 -13.95 -36.73
C PHE A 336 -35.29 -14.11 -37.96
N ALA A 337 -35.37 -13.12 -38.85
CA ALA A 337 -36.19 -13.21 -40.06
C ALA A 337 -35.78 -14.38 -40.97
N SER A 338 -34.49 -14.69 -41.04
CA SER A 338 -33.92 -15.77 -41.86
C SER A 338 -34.03 -17.16 -41.22
N SER A 339 -34.45 -17.23 -39.95
CA SER A 339 -34.62 -18.51 -39.25
C SER A 339 -35.86 -19.25 -39.76
N LYS A 340 -35.79 -20.59 -39.75
CA LYS A 340 -36.86 -21.44 -40.29
C LYS A 340 -38.15 -21.29 -39.48
N PRO A 341 -39.31 -21.05 -40.12
CA PRO A 341 -40.55 -20.82 -39.38
C PRO A 341 -40.96 -21.99 -38.48
N VAL A 342 -41.44 -21.67 -37.27
CA VAL A 342 -41.97 -22.65 -36.30
C VAL A 342 -43.42 -22.32 -35.98
N CYS A 343 -44.32 -23.29 -36.17
CA CYS A 343 -45.77 -23.10 -35.98
C CYS A 343 -46.31 -23.53 -34.60
N THR A 344 -45.46 -23.95 -33.66
CA THR A 344 -45.88 -24.40 -32.31
C THR A 344 -45.34 -23.45 -31.24
N SER A 345 -46.21 -22.91 -30.38
CA SER A 345 -45.81 -22.19 -29.16
C SER A 345 -45.38 -23.19 -28.08
N PRO A 346 -44.57 -22.84 -27.06
CA PRO A 346 -44.10 -23.81 -26.08
C PRO A 346 -45.28 -24.32 -25.24
N VAL A 347 -45.54 -25.63 -25.31
CA VAL A 347 -46.26 -26.37 -24.27
C VAL A 347 -45.22 -27.34 -23.69
N GLU A 348 -44.37 -26.84 -22.80
CA GLU A 348 -43.63 -27.67 -21.86
C GLU A 348 -43.85 -27.06 -20.47
N ASP A 349 -45.04 -27.32 -19.92
CA ASP A 349 -45.22 -27.27 -18.49
C ASP A 349 -44.51 -28.48 -17.89
N ILE A 350 -43.56 -28.17 -17.02
CA ILE A 350 -42.97 -29.10 -16.06
C ILE A 350 -44.08 -29.56 -15.12
N ASP A 351 -44.26 -30.87 -14.97
CA ASP A 351 -44.72 -31.40 -13.69
C ASP A 351 -43.91 -32.65 -13.31
N SER A 352 -43.03 -32.44 -12.32
CA SER A 352 -42.40 -33.49 -11.55
C SER A 352 -43.32 -33.83 -10.37
N SER A 353 -44.05 -34.95 -10.45
CA SER A 353 -44.23 -35.94 -9.36
C SER A 353 -45.47 -36.81 -9.57
N ALA A 354 -45.29 -38.10 -9.88
CA ALA A 354 -46.10 -39.20 -9.38
C ALA A 354 -45.50 -40.55 -9.82
N THR A 355 -44.88 -41.24 -8.88
CA THR A 355 -44.53 -42.66 -8.95
C THR A 355 -45.78 -43.54 -8.86
N ALA A 356 -45.87 -44.58 -9.71
CA ALA A 356 -46.07 -45.99 -9.35
C ALA A 356 -46.75 -46.80 -10.48
N GLU A 357 -46.02 -47.82 -10.94
CA GLU A 357 -46.43 -49.18 -11.35
C GLU A 357 -47.85 -49.45 -11.90
N GLN A 358 -47.94 -50.05 -13.11
CA GLN A 358 -48.42 -51.43 -13.37
C GLN A 358 -48.62 -51.71 -14.89
N ASP A 359 -47.89 -52.73 -15.38
CA ASP A 359 -48.10 -53.75 -16.45
C ASP A 359 -49.38 -53.76 -17.35
N PRO A 360 -49.50 -54.63 -18.41
CA PRO A 360 -48.56 -55.13 -19.44
C PRO A 360 -49.17 -55.12 -20.89
N LEU A 361 -48.38 -55.59 -21.87
CA LEU A 361 -48.67 -55.84 -23.31
C LEU A 361 -50.04 -56.45 -23.71
N PRO A 362 -50.47 -56.27 -24.99
CA PRO A 362 -50.83 -57.41 -25.87
C PRO A 362 -50.41 -57.21 -27.39
N PRO A 363 -50.57 -58.21 -28.32
CA PRO A 363 -49.45 -58.68 -29.18
C PRO A 363 -49.70 -58.83 -30.72
N LEU A 364 -48.63 -59.23 -31.46
CA LEU A 364 -48.51 -59.93 -32.78
C LEU A 364 -49.13 -59.25 -34.05
N GLU A 365 -48.61 -59.33 -35.30
CA GLU A 365 -48.08 -60.41 -36.16
C GLU A 365 -47.12 -59.82 -37.25
N SER A 366 -45.92 -60.37 -37.53
CA SER A 366 -45.52 -61.47 -38.45
C SER A 366 -45.32 -61.10 -39.95
N ALA A 367 -44.05 -61.17 -40.41
CA ALA A 367 -43.52 -61.57 -41.73
C ALA A 367 -42.04 -61.10 -41.79
N GLY A 368 -40.99 -61.90 -41.68
CA GLY A 368 -40.53 -63.00 -42.54
C GLY A 368 -39.01 -62.78 -42.80
N PRO A 369 -38.16 -63.81 -42.97
CA PRO A 369 -36.74 -63.76 -42.57
C PRO A 369 -35.74 -63.71 -43.75
N ALA A 370 -34.57 -63.06 -43.57
CA ALA A 370 -33.36 -63.39 -44.34
C ALA A 370 -32.03 -62.90 -43.70
N SER A 371 -31.22 -63.88 -43.31
CA SER A 371 -29.75 -63.98 -43.40
C SER A 371 -28.80 -62.90 -42.83
N ALA A 372 -28.08 -63.36 -41.80
CA ALA A 372 -26.72 -63.05 -41.32
C ALA A 372 -25.75 -62.26 -42.23
N SER A 373 -24.96 -61.36 -41.61
CA SER A 373 -23.50 -61.56 -41.49
C SER A 373 -22.87 -60.58 -40.51
N THR A 374 -22.04 -61.13 -39.62
CA THR A 374 -21.06 -60.44 -38.78
C THR A 374 -19.86 -60.02 -39.63
N ALA A 375 -19.53 -58.74 -39.65
CA ALA A 375 -18.22 -58.27 -40.09
C ALA A 375 -17.76 -57.10 -39.21
N ALA A 376 -16.67 -57.32 -38.49
CA ALA A 376 -15.95 -56.31 -37.72
C ALA A 376 -15.55 -55.14 -38.63
N GLN A 377 -15.88 -53.91 -38.22
CA GLN A 377 -15.33 -52.70 -38.82
C GLN A 377 -14.58 -51.88 -37.78
N GLN A 378 -13.26 -51.89 -37.93
CA GLN A 378 -12.32 -50.91 -37.40
C GLN A 378 -12.87 -49.50 -37.62
N GLN A 379 -13.01 -48.71 -36.55
CA GLN A 379 -13.30 -47.28 -36.65
C GLN A 379 -12.12 -46.57 -37.34
N ARG A 380 -12.27 -46.27 -38.63
CA ARG A 380 -11.46 -45.26 -39.32
C ARG A 380 -11.85 -43.88 -38.80
N VAL A 381 -10.86 -43.12 -38.33
CA VAL A 381 -11.00 -41.69 -38.03
C VAL A 381 -11.36 -40.95 -39.33
N ALA A 382 -12.42 -40.15 -39.30
CA ALA A 382 -12.89 -39.39 -40.47
C ALA A 382 -11.84 -38.34 -40.88
N ILE A 383 -11.40 -38.39 -42.14
CA ILE A 383 -10.48 -37.40 -42.71
C ILE A 383 -11.32 -36.18 -43.12
N HIS A 384 -11.20 -35.07 -42.38
CA HIS A 384 -11.85 -33.81 -42.72
C HIS A 384 -11.19 -33.16 -43.95
N LYS A 385 -12.00 -32.63 -44.87
CA LYS A 385 -11.49 -31.91 -46.05
C LYS A 385 -11.06 -30.49 -45.63
N PRO A 386 -10.07 -29.87 -46.31
CA PRO A 386 -9.79 -28.45 -46.12
C PRO A 386 -11.08 -27.63 -46.34
N PHE A 387 -11.39 -26.73 -45.42
CA PHE A 387 -12.57 -25.85 -45.43
C PHE A 387 -13.94 -26.52 -45.11
N THR A 388 -13.98 -27.77 -44.61
CA THR A 388 -15.24 -28.33 -44.05
C THR A 388 -15.34 -28.06 -42.55
N GLN A 389 -16.45 -27.48 -42.10
CA GLN A 389 -16.77 -27.36 -40.68
C GLN A 389 -17.27 -28.72 -40.15
N SER A 390 -16.55 -29.28 -39.17
CA SER A 390 -16.93 -30.51 -38.49
C SER A 390 -17.89 -30.23 -37.34
N ARG A 391 -18.96 -31.02 -37.20
CA ARG A 391 -20.01 -30.89 -36.14
C ARG A 391 -20.89 -29.63 -36.24
N LEU A 392 -21.44 -29.35 -37.43
CA LEU A 392 -22.56 -28.42 -37.50
C LEU A 392 -23.76 -28.99 -36.73
N PRO A 393 -24.40 -28.22 -35.83
CA PRO A 393 -25.68 -28.62 -35.24
C PRO A 393 -26.70 -28.96 -36.34
N PRO A 394 -27.62 -29.92 -36.11
CA PRO A 394 -28.68 -30.20 -37.06
C PRO A 394 -29.51 -28.94 -37.32
N ASP A 395 -29.82 -28.66 -38.58
CA ASP A 395 -30.60 -27.50 -39.02
C ASP A 395 -32.11 -27.72 -38.76
N LEU A 396 -32.43 -27.96 -37.48
CA LEU A 396 -33.77 -28.12 -36.94
C LEU A 396 -34.34 -26.72 -36.64
N PRO A 397 -35.62 -26.46 -36.95
CA PRO A 397 -36.24 -25.19 -36.65
C PRO A 397 -36.38 -25.04 -35.12
N MET A 398 -35.58 -24.17 -34.53
CA MET A 398 -35.53 -23.90 -33.08
C MET A 398 -36.07 -22.50 -32.76
N HIS A 399 -36.62 -22.33 -31.56
CA HIS A 399 -37.07 -21.03 -31.08
C HIS A 399 -35.90 -20.12 -30.67
N PRO A 400 -35.96 -18.80 -30.96
CA PRO A 400 -37.07 -18.06 -31.56
C PRO A 400 -36.98 -17.97 -33.09
N ALA A 401 -38.13 -18.13 -33.79
CA ALA A 401 -38.26 -17.99 -35.24
C ALA A 401 -39.61 -17.34 -35.63
N PRO A 402 -39.73 -16.71 -36.81
CA PRO A 402 -40.99 -16.12 -37.27
C PRO A 402 -42.03 -17.22 -37.51
N ARG A 403 -43.31 -16.93 -37.26
CA ARG A 403 -44.37 -17.94 -37.45
C ARG A 403 -44.68 -18.18 -38.92
N HIS A 404 -44.73 -17.11 -39.71
CA HIS A 404 -45.01 -17.14 -41.14
C HIS A 404 -44.24 -15.99 -41.79
N ILE A 405 -43.58 -16.26 -42.92
CA ILE A 405 -42.90 -15.27 -43.75
C ILE A 405 -42.87 -15.81 -45.18
N THR A 406 -43.16 -14.98 -46.18
CA THR A 406 -43.04 -15.39 -47.60
C THR A 406 -41.62 -15.19 -48.11
N ASP A 407 -41.21 -15.95 -49.13
CA ASP A 407 -39.87 -15.82 -49.72
C ASP A 407 -39.62 -14.41 -50.30
N GLU A 408 -40.67 -13.73 -50.77
CA GLU A 408 -40.56 -12.36 -51.27
C GLU A 408 -40.37 -11.34 -50.13
N GLU A 409 -41.13 -11.48 -49.03
CA GLU A 409 -40.94 -10.66 -47.83
C GLU A 409 -39.56 -10.87 -47.21
N LEU A 410 -39.09 -12.11 -47.14
CA LEU A 410 -37.75 -12.43 -46.63
C LEU A 410 -36.67 -11.76 -47.49
N ARG A 411 -36.73 -11.87 -48.82
CA ARG A 411 -35.79 -11.20 -49.73
C ARG A 411 -35.78 -9.69 -49.51
N VAL A 412 -36.95 -9.07 -49.37
CA VAL A 412 -37.05 -7.62 -49.12
C VAL A 412 -36.40 -7.26 -47.78
N LEU A 413 -36.69 -8.01 -46.72
CA LEU A 413 -36.12 -7.78 -45.39
C LEU A 413 -34.60 -7.97 -45.36
N GLU A 414 -34.08 -9.05 -45.95
CA GLU A 414 -32.64 -9.30 -46.05
C GLU A 414 -31.93 -8.15 -46.75
N VAL A 415 -32.43 -7.71 -47.91
CA VAL A 415 -31.81 -6.61 -48.68
C VAL A 415 -31.86 -5.30 -47.89
N CYS A 416 -32.99 -4.98 -47.24
CA CYS A 416 -33.13 -3.74 -46.47
C CYS A 416 -32.24 -3.74 -45.23
N LEU A 417 -32.31 -4.80 -44.41
CA LEU A 417 -31.55 -4.91 -43.17
C LEU A 417 -30.05 -5.00 -43.43
N HIS A 418 -29.62 -5.75 -44.44
CA HIS A 418 -28.21 -5.84 -44.81
C HIS A 418 -27.65 -4.51 -45.31
N ARG A 419 -28.42 -3.77 -46.14
CA ARG A 419 -28.04 -2.44 -46.60
C ARG A 419 -27.93 -1.46 -45.42
N TRP A 420 -28.96 -1.37 -44.58
CA TRP A 420 -28.94 -0.48 -43.41
C TRP A 420 -27.84 -0.82 -42.43
N ARG A 421 -27.57 -2.11 -42.20
CA ARG A 421 -26.44 -2.56 -41.37
C ARG A 421 -25.12 -2.04 -41.95
N SER A 422 -24.91 -2.22 -43.25
CA SER A 422 -23.71 -1.75 -43.93
C SER A 422 -23.55 -0.23 -43.86
N GLU A 423 -24.65 0.52 -44.03
CA GLU A 423 -24.67 1.99 -43.88
C GLU A 423 -24.30 2.41 -42.45
N VAL A 424 -24.90 1.78 -41.43
CA VAL A 424 -24.60 2.05 -40.00
C VAL A 424 -23.15 1.72 -39.65
N GLU A 425 -22.62 0.59 -40.13
CA GLU A 425 -21.23 0.20 -39.90
C GLU A 425 -20.24 1.18 -40.55
N ASN A 426 -20.56 1.69 -41.74
CA ASN A 426 -19.76 2.71 -42.42
C ASN A 426 -19.83 4.06 -41.68
N ASP A 427 -21.03 4.53 -41.33
CA ASP A 427 -21.23 5.76 -40.56
C ASP A 427 -20.47 5.74 -39.23
N THR A 428 -20.57 4.62 -38.49
CA THR A 428 -19.88 4.42 -37.21
C THR A 428 -18.36 4.49 -37.40
N ARG A 429 -17.82 3.84 -38.45
CA ARG A 429 -16.40 3.86 -38.78
C ARG A 429 -15.92 5.25 -39.19
N ASP A 430 -16.70 5.98 -39.97
CA ASP A 430 -16.37 7.34 -40.43
C ASP A 430 -16.41 8.36 -39.28
N LEU A 431 -17.37 8.22 -38.36
CA LEU A 431 -17.45 9.01 -37.13
C LEU A 431 -16.24 8.73 -36.23
N GLN A 432 -15.92 7.47 -35.97
CA GLN A 432 -14.72 7.08 -35.20
C GLN A 432 -13.44 7.61 -35.86
N GLY A 433 -13.32 7.48 -37.18
CA GLY A 433 -12.19 8.02 -37.93
C GLY A 433 -12.08 9.55 -37.82
N SER A 434 -13.21 10.26 -37.84
CA SER A 434 -13.26 11.71 -37.66
C SER A 434 -12.88 12.15 -36.25
N ILE A 435 -13.41 11.47 -35.23
CA ILE A 435 -13.07 11.67 -33.82
C ILE A 435 -11.56 11.48 -33.59
N ASN A 436 -10.98 10.40 -34.13
CA ASN A 436 -9.55 10.13 -34.00
C ASN A 436 -8.68 11.20 -34.69
N ARG A 437 -9.10 11.72 -35.86
CA ARG A 437 -8.41 12.84 -36.52
C ARG A 437 -8.46 14.11 -35.68
N ILE A 438 -9.60 14.39 -35.05
CA ILE A 438 -9.75 15.54 -34.16
C ILE A 438 -8.88 15.41 -32.92
N HIS A 439 -8.88 14.26 -32.23
CA HIS A 439 -7.99 14.00 -31.10
C HIS A 439 -6.52 14.25 -31.46
N ARG A 440 -6.07 13.70 -32.60
CA ARG A 440 -4.70 13.92 -33.09
C ARG A 440 -4.41 15.39 -33.41
N THR A 441 -5.38 16.14 -33.90
CA THR A 441 -5.24 17.58 -34.17
C THR A 441 -5.06 18.36 -32.87
N ILE A 442 -5.84 18.04 -31.83
CA ILE A 442 -5.72 18.66 -30.50
C ILE A 442 -4.34 18.34 -29.89
N GLU A 443 -3.92 17.08 -29.95
CA GLU A 443 -2.62 16.64 -29.41
C GLU A 443 -1.43 17.36 -30.06
N LEU A 444 -1.49 17.56 -31.39
CA LEU A 444 -0.42 18.19 -32.15
C LEU A 444 -0.50 19.72 -32.20
N MET A 445 -1.54 20.34 -31.62
CA MET A 445 -1.80 21.79 -31.73
C MET A 445 -0.62 22.66 -31.29
N TYR A 446 0.18 22.18 -30.35
CA TYR A 446 1.35 22.89 -29.81
C TYR A 446 2.68 22.22 -30.15
N SER A 447 2.69 21.27 -31.07
CA SER A 447 3.93 20.59 -31.52
C SER A 447 4.70 21.36 -32.59
N ASP A 448 4.33 22.62 -32.84
CA ASP A 448 5.03 23.50 -33.76
C ASP A 448 6.44 23.83 -33.23
N LYS A 449 7.42 23.97 -34.13
CA LYS A 449 8.80 24.31 -33.74
C LYS A 449 8.87 25.59 -32.88
N SER A 450 8.03 26.59 -33.14
CA SER A 450 7.98 27.83 -32.36
C SER A 450 7.47 27.65 -30.93
N MET A 451 6.73 26.57 -30.66
CA MET A 451 6.16 26.23 -29.34
C MET A 451 6.95 25.13 -28.63
N MET A 452 8.16 24.83 -29.11
CA MET A 452 9.07 23.81 -28.56
C MET A 452 10.48 24.40 -28.32
N GLN A 453 10.57 25.64 -27.83
CA GLN A 453 11.83 26.35 -27.61
C GLN A 453 12.24 26.39 -26.14
N VAL A 454 11.38 26.04 -25.19
CA VAL A 454 11.66 26.09 -23.75
C VAL A 454 11.49 24.71 -23.12
N PRO A 455 12.42 23.78 -23.38
CA PRO A 455 12.38 22.43 -22.83
C PRO A 455 12.80 22.38 -21.36
N TYR A 456 12.01 21.67 -20.57
CA TYR A 456 12.26 21.33 -19.18
C TYR A 456 12.26 19.80 -19.04
N ARG A 457 13.36 19.24 -18.56
CA ARG A 457 13.52 17.79 -18.35
C ARG A 457 13.09 17.44 -16.93
N LEU A 458 12.32 16.36 -16.78
CA LEU A 458 11.96 15.85 -15.47
C LEU A 458 13.21 15.31 -14.77
N HIS A 459 13.53 15.88 -13.62
CA HIS A 459 14.70 15.53 -12.81
C HIS A 459 14.33 14.60 -11.65
N ALA A 460 13.27 14.95 -10.92
CA ALA A 460 12.81 14.17 -9.78
C ALA A 460 11.28 14.13 -9.65
N VAL A 461 10.78 13.04 -9.07
CA VAL A 461 9.37 12.83 -8.73
C VAL A 461 9.29 12.31 -7.30
N LEU A 462 8.61 13.06 -6.43
CA LEU A 462 8.34 12.64 -5.05
C LEU A 462 6.99 11.94 -5.01
N VAL A 463 6.99 10.71 -4.52
CA VAL A 463 5.83 9.83 -4.46
C VAL A 463 5.43 9.60 -3.01
N HIS A 464 4.12 9.60 -2.77
CA HIS A 464 3.52 9.35 -1.47
C HIS A 464 2.57 8.17 -1.54
N GLU A 465 2.71 7.22 -0.62
CA GLU A 465 1.76 6.14 -0.38
C GLU A 465 1.19 6.22 1.04
N GLY A 466 -0.13 6.33 1.15
CA GLY A 466 -0.81 6.45 2.43
C GLY A 466 -1.87 7.54 2.45
N GLN A 467 -2.33 7.85 3.66
CA GLN A 467 -3.33 8.87 3.95
C GLN A 467 -2.65 10.24 4.19
N ALA A 468 -3.43 11.32 4.21
CA ALA A 468 -2.91 12.68 4.41
C ALA A 468 -1.96 12.81 5.62
N ASN A 469 -2.33 12.20 6.74
CA ASN A 469 -1.64 12.36 8.02
C ASN A 469 -0.53 11.31 8.24
N ALA A 470 -0.55 10.22 7.49
CA ALA A 470 0.38 9.13 7.66
C ALA A 470 0.59 8.37 6.35
N GLY A 471 1.83 8.34 5.92
CA GLY A 471 2.24 7.59 4.76
C GLY A 471 3.75 7.53 4.62
N HIS A 472 4.16 6.89 3.54
CA HIS A 472 5.55 6.67 3.21
C HIS A 472 5.92 7.46 1.96
N TYR A 473 7.06 8.13 2.02
CA TYR A 473 7.56 8.98 0.94
C TYR A 473 8.85 8.40 0.38
N TRP A 474 8.99 8.44 -0.94
CA TRP A 474 10.23 8.14 -1.65
C TRP A 474 10.36 9.03 -2.88
N ALA A 475 11.55 9.05 -3.48
CA ALA A 475 11.82 9.83 -4.67
C ALA A 475 12.34 8.96 -5.82
N TYR A 476 11.89 9.26 -7.03
CA TYR A 476 12.56 8.86 -8.26
C TYR A 476 13.39 10.03 -8.77
N ILE A 477 14.66 9.80 -9.07
CA ILE A 477 15.58 10.84 -9.55
C ILE A 477 16.32 10.30 -10.77
N TYR A 478 16.43 11.11 -11.82
CA TYR A 478 17.14 10.72 -13.03
C TYR A 478 18.66 10.91 -12.84
N ASP A 479 19.43 9.85 -13.04
CA ASP A 479 20.89 9.91 -13.04
C ASP A 479 21.38 10.20 -14.47
N PRO A 480 21.94 11.41 -14.76
CA PRO A 480 22.42 11.75 -16.09
C PRO A 480 23.66 10.96 -16.52
N HIS A 481 24.47 10.46 -15.58
CA HIS A 481 25.69 9.69 -15.85
C HIS A 481 25.34 8.26 -16.28
N GLN A 482 24.43 7.62 -15.54
CA GLN A 482 23.98 6.26 -15.86
C GLN A 482 22.84 6.22 -16.88
N ARG A 483 22.23 7.37 -17.18
CA ARG A 483 21.07 7.52 -18.07
C ARG A 483 19.90 6.62 -17.67
N CYS A 484 19.68 6.46 -16.38
CA CYS A 484 18.59 5.66 -15.83
C CYS A 484 17.90 6.38 -14.66
N TRP A 485 16.68 5.97 -14.37
CA TRP A 485 15.98 6.39 -13.17
C TRP A 485 16.53 5.64 -11.97
N MET A 486 16.64 6.33 -10.85
CA MET A 486 17.07 5.79 -9.57
C MET A 486 15.96 5.99 -8.55
N LYS A 487 15.61 4.95 -7.79
CA LYS A 487 14.61 4.99 -6.72
C LYS A 487 15.32 5.14 -5.38
N TYR A 488 15.09 6.25 -4.72
CA TYR A 488 15.62 6.60 -3.40
C TYR A 488 14.52 6.38 -2.36
N ASN A 489 14.60 5.24 -1.68
CA ASN A 489 13.66 4.83 -0.64
C ASN A 489 14.43 4.64 0.68
N ASP A 490 14.57 5.73 1.43
CA ASP A 490 15.37 5.79 2.67
C ASP A 490 16.80 5.24 2.46
N ILE A 491 17.18 4.16 3.16
CA ILE A 491 18.53 3.59 3.10
C ILE A 491 18.81 2.86 1.77
N SER A 492 17.76 2.65 0.97
CA SER A 492 17.82 1.85 -0.23
C SER A 492 17.73 2.70 -1.48
N VAL A 493 18.87 2.78 -2.15
CA VAL A 493 18.98 3.38 -3.47
C VAL A 493 19.10 2.25 -4.49
N THR A 494 18.15 2.20 -5.43
CA THR A 494 18.05 1.12 -6.42
C THR A 494 17.89 1.68 -7.81
N LYS A 495 18.37 0.94 -8.82
CA LYS A 495 18.10 1.27 -10.23
C LYS A 495 16.64 1.01 -10.54
N SER A 496 16.03 1.89 -11.32
CA SER A 496 14.63 1.82 -11.72
C SER A 496 14.46 2.23 -13.18
N SER A 497 13.23 2.17 -13.68
CA SER A 497 12.87 2.52 -15.06
C SER A 497 11.73 3.53 -15.11
N TRP A 498 11.50 4.08 -16.29
CA TRP A 498 10.37 4.99 -16.52
C TRP A 498 9.03 4.29 -16.26
N GLU A 499 8.90 3.01 -16.63
CA GLU A 499 7.69 2.22 -16.45
C GLU A 499 7.37 2.00 -14.97
N GLU A 500 8.39 1.73 -14.14
CA GLU A 500 8.21 1.63 -12.69
C GLU A 500 7.83 2.98 -12.07
N LEU A 501 8.50 4.06 -12.48
CA LEU A 501 8.15 5.42 -12.05
C LEU A 501 6.68 5.73 -12.37
N VAL A 502 6.26 5.53 -13.62
CA VAL A 502 4.88 5.79 -14.09
C VAL A 502 3.87 5.00 -13.25
N ARG A 503 4.14 3.72 -13.00
CA ARG A 503 3.28 2.83 -12.23
C ARG A 503 3.05 3.32 -10.80
N ASP A 504 4.08 3.83 -10.14
CA ASP A 504 3.98 4.33 -8.76
C ASP A 504 3.47 5.79 -8.70
N SER A 505 3.67 6.58 -9.77
CA SER A 505 3.55 8.04 -9.71
C SER A 505 2.25 8.60 -10.33
N PHE A 506 1.72 8.00 -11.40
CA PHE A 506 0.56 8.58 -12.09
C PHE A 506 -0.71 8.53 -11.24
N GLY A 507 -0.82 7.57 -10.33
CA GLY A 507 -2.08 7.25 -9.64
C GLY A 507 -2.94 6.28 -10.45
N GLY A 508 -3.99 5.75 -9.83
CA GLY A 508 -4.88 4.73 -10.41
C GLY A 508 -4.33 3.30 -10.30
N TYR A 509 -3.08 3.14 -9.84
CA TYR A 509 -2.45 1.85 -9.59
C TYR A 509 -1.84 1.86 -8.19
N ARG A 510 -2.33 0.98 -7.29
CA ARG A 510 -2.00 0.98 -5.85
C ARG A 510 -2.38 2.28 -5.13
N ASN A 511 -1.97 2.42 -3.87
CA ASN A 511 -2.26 3.57 -3.01
C ASN A 511 -1.21 4.70 -3.12
N ALA A 512 -0.28 4.58 -4.07
CA ALA A 512 0.80 5.52 -4.33
C ALA A 512 0.43 6.52 -5.42
N SER A 513 0.91 7.76 -5.27
CA SER A 513 0.84 8.76 -6.33
C SER A 513 1.87 9.87 -6.13
N ALA A 514 2.27 10.52 -7.23
CA ALA A 514 3.15 11.66 -7.19
C ALA A 514 2.48 12.84 -6.49
N TYR A 515 3.26 13.49 -5.63
CA TYR A 515 2.92 14.68 -4.88
C TYR A 515 3.71 15.90 -5.36
N CYS A 516 4.96 15.73 -5.78
CA CYS A 516 5.78 16.82 -6.32
C CYS A 516 6.56 16.38 -7.55
N LEU A 517 6.59 17.23 -8.57
CA LEU A 517 7.39 17.06 -9.78
C LEU A 517 8.46 18.15 -9.83
N MET A 518 9.71 17.78 -10.05
CA MET A 518 10.80 18.73 -10.21
C MET A 518 11.41 18.60 -11.60
N TYR A 519 11.31 19.67 -12.37
CA TYR A 519 11.88 19.79 -13.70
C TYR A 519 13.08 20.74 -13.70
N ILE A 520 14.04 20.48 -14.58
CA ILE A 520 15.21 21.33 -14.81
C ILE A 520 15.25 21.84 -16.24
N ASN A 521 15.70 23.08 -16.42
CA ASN A 521 15.82 23.68 -17.75
C ASN A 521 16.90 22.96 -18.57
N ASP A 522 16.52 22.30 -19.66
CA ASP A 522 17.41 21.46 -20.47
C ASP A 522 18.47 22.29 -21.23
N LYS A 523 18.27 23.62 -21.35
CA LYS A 523 19.24 24.55 -21.95
C LYS A 523 20.32 25.05 -20.96
N LYS A 524 20.23 24.68 -19.68
CA LYS A 524 21.14 25.10 -18.61
C LYS A 524 21.95 23.90 -18.08
N PRO A 525 23.01 23.48 -18.77
CA PRO A 525 23.70 22.23 -18.45
C PRO A 525 24.45 22.27 -17.11
N PHE A 526 24.81 23.46 -16.60
CA PHE A 526 25.48 23.63 -15.30
C PHE A 526 24.72 23.01 -14.11
N LEU A 527 23.40 22.81 -14.25
CA LEU A 527 22.56 22.15 -13.24
C LEU A 527 22.94 20.69 -12.99
N ILE A 528 23.54 20.02 -13.98
CA ILE A 528 23.85 18.59 -14.00
C ILE A 528 25.28 18.25 -14.43
N GLU A 529 26.06 19.22 -14.93
CA GLU A 529 27.48 19.00 -15.26
C GLU A 529 28.30 18.77 -13.99
N GLU A 530 29.38 17.99 -14.06
CA GLU A 530 30.31 17.81 -12.94
C GLU A 530 31.47 18.82 -13.00
N GLU A 531 32.09 19.09 -11.85
CA GLU A 531 33.27 19.97 -11.80
C GLU A 531 34.54 19.26 -12.24
N PHE A 532 35.41 20.00 -12.91
CA PHE A 532 36.74 19.56 -13.31
C PHE A 532 37.79 20.18 -12.41
N ASP A 533 38.80 19.40 -12.10
CA ASP A 533 39.98 19.87 -11.40
C ASP A 533 40.72 20.88 -12.29
N LYS A 534 41.01 22.06 -11.71
CA LYS A 534 41.57 23.20 -12.47
C LYS A 534 43.01 22.98 -12.92
N GLU A 535 43.73 22.05 -12.30
CA GLU A 535 45.16 21.78 -12.58
C GLU A 535 45.36 20.54 -13.46
N THR A 536 44.57 19.49 -13.23
CA THR A 536 44.67 18.20 -13.93
C THR A 536 43.67 18.03 -15.07
N GLY A 537 42.60 18.84 -15.11
CA GLY A 537 41.52 18.74 -16.09
C GLY A 537 40.67 17.47 -15.95
N GLN A 538 40.86 16.68 -14.89
CA GLN A 538 40.08 15.47 -14.61
C GLN A 538 38.78 15.82 -13.88
N ILE A 539 37.75 15.00 -14.04
CA ILE A 539 36.49 15.15 -13.30
C ILE A 539 36.77 14.93 -11.82
N LEU A 540 36.43 15.90 -10.97
CA LEU A 540 36.51 15.74 -9.52
C LEU A 540 35.52 14.66 -9.11
N SER A 541 35.95 13.64 -8.36
CA SER A 541 35.10 12.52 -7.95
C SER A 541 35.15 12.29 -6.44
N GLY A 542 34.02 11.87 -5.86
CA GLY A 542 33.90 11.58 -4.43
C GLY A 542 34.39 12.71 -3.53
N ILE A 543 35.31 12.39 -2.62
CA ILE A 543 35.81 13.31 -1.59
C ILE A 543 36.58 14.51 -2.16
N ASP A 544 37.09 14.41 -3.39
CA ASP A 544 37.90 15.48 -4.00
C ASP A 544 37.08 16.73 -4.33
N LYS A 545 35.76 16.59 -4.48
CA LYS A 545 34.79 17.69 -4.66
C LYS A 545 34.63 18.57 -3.43
N LEU A 546 35.05 18.11 -2.25
CA LEU A 546 34.74 18.77 -0.99
C LEU A 546 35.76 19.88 -0.63
N PRO A 547 35.32 20.97 0.03
CA PRO A 547 36.19 21.91 0.72
C PRO A 547 37.08 21.25 1.79
N PRO A 548 38.23 21.85 2.17
CA PRO A 548 39.20 21.22 3.08
C PRO A 548 38.64 20.81 4.45
N ASP A 549 37.78 21.65 5.04
CA ASP A 549 37.13 21.38 6.33
C ASP A 549 36.20 20.17 6.25
N LEU A 550 35.42 20.07 5.18
CA LEU A 550 34.53 18.93 4.93
C LEU A 550 35.28 17.68 4.50
N LYS A 551 36.39 17.80 3.76
CA LYS A 551 37.29 16.68 3.43
C LYS A 551 37.79 16.00 4.70
N GLN A 552 38.23 16.79 5.68
CA GLN A 552 38.69 16.26 6.95
C GLN A 552 37.55 15.56 7.71
N TYR A 553 36.39 16.21 7.81
CA TYR A 553 35.21 15.64 8.48
C TYR A 553 34.80 14.27 7.92
N VAL A 554 34.77 14.13 6.57
CA VAL A 554 34.41 12.88 5.91
C VAL A 554 35.50 11.80 6.06
N ARG A 555 36.79 12.19 6.08
CA ARG A 555 37.88 11.23 6.35
C ARG A 555 37.76 10.66 7.76
N GLU A 556 37.52 11.51 8.75
CA GLU A 556 37.34 11.09 10.15
C GLU A 556 36.15 10.11 10.30
N ASP A 557 35.01 10.38 9.66
CA ASP A 557 33.85 9.45 9.66
C ASP A 557 34.18 8.11 8.97
N ASN A 558 34.89 8.15 7.85
CA ASN A 558 35.30 6.95 7.13
C ASN A 558 36.31 6.11 7.94
N GLU A 559 37.25 6.74 8.64
CA GLU A 559 38.18 6.05 9.55
C GLU A 559 37.46 5.41 10.73
N LEU A 560 36.43 6.07 11.28
CA LEU A 560 35.58 5.47 12.32
C LEU A 560 34.83 4.25 11.80
N PHE A 561 34.33 4.29 10.55
CA PHE A 561 33.70 3.14 9.93
C PHE A 561 34.67 1.99 9.63
N ASP A 562 35.90 2.31 9.17
CA ASP A 562 36.93 1.28 8.96
C ASP A 562 37.28 0.59 10.29
N LYS A 563 37.42 1.34 11.39
CA LYS A 563 37.60 0.77 12.75
C LYS A 563 36.43 -0.10 13.18
N GLU A 564 35.19 0.32 12.91
CA GLU A 564 33.98 -0.46 13.20
C GLU A 564 33.99 -1.82 12.48
N VAL A 565 34.46 -1.85 11.23
CA VAL A 565 34.64 -3.08 10.44
C VAL A 565 35.74 -3.97 11.04
N GLU A 566 36.89 -3.40 11.40
CA GLU A 566 38.02 -4.14 12.00
C GLU A 566 37.68 -4.75 13.37
N GLU A 567 36.95 -3.99 14.20
CA GLU A 567 36.47 -4.45 15.51
C GLU A 567 35.49 -5.61 15.36
N TRP A 568 34.58 -5.52 14.37
CA TRP A 568 33.65 -6.60 14.05
C TRP A 568 34.38 -7.86 13.62
N ASP A 569 35.33 -7.77 12.69
CA ASP A 569 36.11 -8.92 12.22
C ASP A 569 36.90 -9.56 13.37
N SER A 570 37.49 -8.74 14.24
CA SER A 570 38.21 -9.19 15.44
C SER A 570 37.28 -9.90 16.44
N LEU A 571 36.04 -9.46 16.58
CA LEU A 571 35.03 -10.11 17.41
C LEU A 571 34.58 -11.45 16.81
N GLN A 572 34.40 -11.53 15.48
CA GLN A 572 34.04 -12.79 14.82
C GLN A 572 35.15 -13.83 14.94
N VAL A 573 36.42 -13.43 14.81
CA VAL A 573 37.57 -14.33 15.02
C VAL A 573 37.61 -14.84 16.46
N ARG A 574 37.43 -13.97 17.46
CA ARG A 574 37.37 -14.36 18.88
C ARG A 574 36.23 -15.34 19.15
N LYS A 575 35.04 -15.08 18.60
CA LYS A 575 33.88 -15.96 18.72
C LYS A 575 34.15 -17.35 18.11
N ALA A 576 34.73 -17.39 16.91
CA ALA A 576 35.11 -18.65 16.25
C ALA A 576 36.19 -19.43 17.03
N GLN A 577 37.18 -18.74 17.61
CA GLN A 577 38.19 -19.36 18.48
C GLN A 577 37.55 -19.94 19.76
N GLN A 578 36.63 -19.21 20.37
CA GLN A 578 35.94 -19.67 21.57
C GLN A 578 35.01 -20.85 21.29
N GLU A 579 34.29 -20.85 20.16
CA GLU A 579 33.51 -22.01 19.70
C GLU A 579 34.40 -23.23 19.44
N LYS A 580 35.58 -23.04 18.84
CA LYS A 580 36.57 -24.10 18.62
C LYS A 580 37.11 -24.68 19.93
N LEU A 581 37.37 -23.82 20.94
CA LEU A 581 37.80 -24.26 22.28
C LEU A 581 36.70 -25.03 23.01
N VAL A 582 35.43 -24.59 22.90
CA VAL A 582 34.27 -25.30 23.49
C VAL A 582 34.09 -26.68 22.83
N LEU A 583 34.23 -26.77 21.50
CA LEU A 583 34.18 -28.03 20.78
C LEU A 583 35.34 -28.97 21.16
N ALA A 584 36.54 -28.44 21.33
CA ALA A 584 37.70 -29.21 21.79
C ALA A 584 37.53 -29.72 23.24
N ALA A 585 36.99 -28.88 24.13
CA ALA A 585 36.68 -29.26 25.51
C ALA A 585 35.58 -30.33 25.58
N ALA A 586 34.55 -30.23 24.74
CA ALA A 586 33.51 -31.25 24.62
C ALA A 586 34.06 -32.59 24.09
N ALA A 587 34.98 -32.56 23.12
CA ALA A 587 35.67 -33.75 22.61
C ALA A 587 36.58 -34.39 23.68
N ALA A 588 37.29 -33.57 24.48
CA ALA A 588 38.11 -34.06 25.59
C ALA A 588 37.28 -34.68 26.72
N ALA A 589 36.12 -34.08 27.05
CA ALA A 589 35.18 -34.64 28.02
C ALA A 589 34.58 -35.97 27.55
N ALA A 590 34.31 -36.12 26.25
CA ALA A 590 33.85 -37.38 25.66
C ALA A 590 34.93 -38.48 25.64
N ALA A 591 36.21 -38.11 25.60
CA ALA A 591 37.32 -39.07 25.74
C ALA A 591 37.52 -39.53 27.20
N SER A 592 37.22 -38.66 28.17
CA SER A 592 37.32 -38.96 29.61
C SER A 592 36.23 -39.90 30.14
N SER A 593 35.11 -40.06 29.44
CA SER A 593 33.99 -40.93 29.87
C SER A 593 34.17 -42.41 29.51
N ILE A 594 35.26 -42.78 28.82
CA ILE A 594 35.56 -44.18 28.43
C ILE A 594 36.46 -44.90 29.45
N SER A 595 37.02 -44.20 30.43
CA SER A 595 37.88 -44.82 31.46
C SER A 595 37.38 -44.50 32.87
N THR A 596 36.55 -45.38 33.44
CA THR A 596 36.73 -46.00 34.78
C THR A 596 35.42 -46.59 35.32
N SER A 597 35.34 -47.92 35.33
CA SER A 597 34.34 -48.72 36.04
C SER A 597 35.06 -49.58 37.08
N SER A 598 34.95 -49.26 38.38
CA SER A 598 34.93 -50.24 39.49
C SER A 598 34.84 -49.60 40.88
N SER A 599 33.66 -49.79 41.50
CA SER A 599 33.39 -50.23 42.88
C SER A 599 33.89 -49.48 44.15
N SER A 600 32.92 -48.84 44.84
CA SER A 600 32.40 -49.17 46.20
C SER A 600 33.27 -48.86 47.47
N PRO A 601 32.70 -48.75 48.70
CA PRO A 601 32.71 -47.49 49.47
C PRO A 601 33.19 -47.56 50.95
N GLN A 602 33.18 -46.38 51.60
CA GLN A 602 33.13 -46.11 53.06
C GLN A 602 34.46 -46.04 53.88
N PRO A 603 34.49 -45.42 55.09
CA PRO A 603 34.60 -43.95 55.31
C PRO A 603 35.58 -43.55 56.47
N MET A 604 35.53 -42.28 56.88
CA MET A 604 35.89 -41.71 58.20
C MET A 604 37.34 -41.24 58.51
N SER A 605 37.35 -39.97 58.95
CA SER A 605 38.08 -39.38 60.09
C SER A 605 39.55 -38.94 60.02
N VAL A 606 39.71 -37.62 60.24
CA VAL A 606 40.46 -36.96 61.34
C VAL A 606 41.97 -36.65 61.19
N GLU A 607 42.23 -35.35 61.39
CA GLU A 607 43.38 -34.65 61.99
C GLU A 607 44.69 -34.34 61.25
N SER A 608 45.11 -33.11 61.57
CA SER A 608 46.45 -32.62 61.92
C SER A 608 47.27 -31.86 60.86
N SER A 609 47.44 -30.58 61.18
CA SER A 609 48.44 -29.59 60.77
C SER A 609 49.82 -29.89 61.41
N PRO A 610 50.83 -28.98 61.37
CA PRO A 610 51.52 -28.21 60.31
C PRO A 610 53.04 -28.66 60.28
N PRO A 611 54.09 -27.90 59.83
CA PRO A 611 54.57 -26.67 60.49
C PRO A 611 55.33 -25.61 59.62
N ASP A 612 55.48 -24.42 60.23
CA ASP A 612 56.57 -23.42 60.24
C ASP A 612 57.70 -23.42 59.18
N ASN A 613 58.02 -22.22 58.65
CA ASN A 613 59.24 -21.52 59.11
C ASN A 613 59.32 -20.02 58.78
N THR A 614 60.14 -19.38 59.61
CA THR A 614 60.37 -17.96 59.93
C THR A 614 61.27 -17.19 58.94
N GLY A 615 61.17 -15.85 58.97
CA GLY A 615 62.20 -14.95 58.43
C GLY A 615 61.75 -13.50 58.19
N GLN A 616 62.08 -12.60 59.12
CA GLN A 616 61.81 -11.15 59.08
C GLN A 616 62.71 -10.38 58.11
N GLY A 617 62.22 -9.25 57.57
CA GLY A 617 63.06 -8.24 56.92
C GLY A 617 62.30 -7.05 56.29
N HIS A 618 61.93 -6.08 57.13
CA HIS A 618 61.86 -4.61 56.93
C HIS A 618 61.27 -3.92 55.67
N ASP A 619 60.55 -2.84 56.02
CA ASP A 619 60.37 -1.55 55.32
C ASP A 619 59.17 -1.31 54.37
N THR A 620 58.15 -0.68 54.97
CA THR A 620 57.44 0.52 54.48
C THR A 620 57.04 0.59 53.00
N ASP A 621 55.98 -0.14 52.61
CA ASP A 621 55.07 0.32 51.54
C ASP A 621 53.58 -0.13 51.72
N TYR A 622 53.24 -0.69 52.88
CA TYR A 622 52.01 -1.48 53.07
C TYR A 622 50.69 -0.69 53.25
N ARG A 623 50.62 0.62 53.01
CA ARG A 623 49.36 1.40 53.21
C ARG A 623 48.66 1.84 51.95
N VAL A 624 49.25 1.69 50.76
CA VAL A 624 48.57 1.99 49.48
C VAL A 624 48.14 0.73 48.74
N GLU A 625 48.94 -0.35 48.78
CA GLU A 625 48.56 -1.64 48.19
C GLU A 625 47.36 -2.29 48.89
N GLY A 626 47.27 -2.22 50.22
CA GLY A 626 46.14 -2.78 50.96
C GLY A 626 44.80 -2.08 50.70
N LEU A 627 44.81 -0.80 50.34
CA LEU A 627 43.59 -0.06 49.93
C LEU A 627 43.18 -0.37 48.49
N ILE A 628 44.15 -0.59 47.59
CA ILE A 628 43.90 -1.00 46.20
C ILE A 628 43.44 -2.46 46.14
N GLU A 629 43.97 -3.35 46.96
CA GLU A 629 43.47 -4.72 47.10
C GLU A 629 42.07 -4.76 47.71
N LEU A 630 41.79 -3.97 48.76
CA LEU A 630 40.44 -3.88 49.33
C LEU A 630 39.42 -3.28 48.35
N LEU A 631 39.80 -2.26 47.57
CA LEU A 631 38.97 -1.70 46.50
C LEU A 631 38.80 -2.69 45.34
N SER A 632 39.83 -3.44 44.98
CA SER A 632 39.75 -4.47 43.92
C SER A 632 38.92 -5.67 44.36
N LEU A 633 39.01 -6.08 45.62
CA LEU A 633 38.15 -7.09 46.24
C LEU A 633 36.70 -6.60 46.39
N LEU A 634 36.47 -5.33 46.75
CA LEU A 634 35.14 -4.74 46.78
C LEU A 634 34.54 -4.60 45.37
N VAL A 635 35.33 -4.17 44.38
CA VAL A 635 34.89 -4.08 42.98
C VAL A 635 34.66 -5.47 42.40
N ALA A 636 35.50 -6.45 42.68
CA ALA A 636 35.31 -7.84 42.27
C ALA A 636 34.11 -8.48 42.98
N CYS A 637 33.91 -8.19 44.26
CA CYS A 637 32.76 -8.69 45.02
C CYS A 637 31.46 -8.00 44.58
N VAL A 638 31.50 -6.70 44.21
CA VAL A 638 30.39 -5.97 43.60
C VAL A 638 30.14 -6.46 42.18
N TYR A 639 31.16 -6.76 41.38
CA TYR A 639 31.02 -7.36 40.05
C TYR A 639 30.46 -8.78 40.14
N GLU A 640 30.94 -9.61 41.05
CA GLU A 640 30.40 -10.96 41.29
C GLU A 640 28.99 -10.89 41.89
N CYS A 641 28.68 -9.95 42.77
CA CYS A 641 27.32 -9.71 43.25
C CYS A 641 26.41 -9.20 42.14
N ILE A 642 26.85 -8.27 41.30
CA ILE A 642 26.12 -7.76 40.14
C ILE A 642 25.95 -8.88 39.12
N TRP A 643 26.96 -9.70 38.88
CA TRP A 643 26.92 -10.81 37.92
C TRP A 643 26.03 -11.95 38.44
N ALA A 644 26.08 -12.25 39.74
CA ALA A 644 25.17 -13.18 40.41
C ALA A 644 23.74 -12.66 40.45
N LEU A 645 23.52 -11.36 40.73
CA LEU A 645 22.21 -10.69 40.64
C LEU A 645 21.70 -10.69 39.20
N THR A 646 22.56 -10.41 38.22
CA THR A 646 22.23 -10.44 36.79
C THR A 646 21.85 -11.86 36.37
N ARG A 647 22.58 -12.87 36.84
CA ARG A 647 22.31 -14.30 36.59
C ARG A 647 21.05 -14.79 37.31
N LEU A 648 20.77 -14.30 38.52
CA LEU A 648 19.54 -14.54 39.27
C LEU A 648 18.34 -13.91 38.57
N VAL A 649 18.47 -12.66 38.10
CA VAL A 649 17.47 -11.92 37.32
C VAL A 649 17.21 -12.59 35.96
N LEU A 650 18.25 -13.07 35.26
CA LEU A 650 18.16 -13.88 34.05
C LEU A 650 17.46 -15.22 34.31
N CYS A 651 17.76 -15.87 35.44
CA CYS A 651 17.13 -17.14 35.85
C CYS A 651 15.64 -16.96 36.16
N VAL A 652 15.28 -15.94 36.94
CA VAL A 652 13.90 -15.55 37.26
C VAL A 652 13.13 -15.17 35.99
N SER A 653 13.76 -14.43 35.08
CA SER A 653 13.16 -14.02 33.80
C SER A 653 12.93 -15.21 32.85
N GLY A 654 13.85 -16.18 32.82
CA GLY A 654 13.69 -17.43 32.07
C GLY A 654 12.64 -18.38 32.67
N GLN A 655 12.37 -18.28 33.98
CA GLN A 655 11.36 -19.06 34.70
C GLN A 655 9.94 -18.53 34.44
N ALA A 656 9.76 -17.22 34.25
CA ALA A 656 8.48 -16.61 33.88
C ALA A 656 7.91 -17.16 32.55
N ILE A 657 8.75 -17.29 31.51
CA ILE A 657 8.34 -17.85 30.21
C ILE A 657 7.89 -19.32 30.36
N LYS A 658 8.58 -20.10 31.20
CA LYS A 658 8.22 -21.50 31.48
C LYS A 658 6.92 -21.62 32.28
N LEU A 659 6.70 -20.75 33.27
CA LEU A 659 5.48 -20.70 34.06
C LEU A 659 4.28 -20.29 33.20
N GLU A 660 4.45 -19.33 32.29
CA GLU A 660 3.38 -18.92 31.38
C GLU A 660 3.05 -20.04 30.39
N TYR A 661 4.04 -20.72 29.83
CA TYR A 661 3.79 -21.91 29.01
C TYR A 661 3.01 -22.98 29.78
N ALA A 662 3.37 -23.24 31.04
CA ALA A 662 2.65 -24.18 31.89
C ALA A 662 1.21 -23.74 32.19
N ARG A 663 0.95 -22.44 32.35
CA ARG A 663 -0.40 -21.87 32.51
C ARG A 663 -1.23 -22.05 31.24
N LEU A 664 -0.68 -21.71 30.09
CA LEU A 664 -1.34 -21.84 28.79
C LEU A 664 -1.59 -23.31 28.43
N LEU A 665 -0.70 -24.21 28.83
CA LEU A 665 -0.89 -25.65 28.68
C LEU A 665 -2.07 -26.17 29.52
N ARG A 666 -2.27 -25.65 30.74
CA ARG A 666 -3.45 -25.96 31.56
C ARG A 666 -4.73 -25.45 30.89
N PHE A 667 -4.75 -24.22 30.41
CA PHE A 667 -5.90 -23.68 29.66
C PHE A 667 -6.24 -24.47 28.41
N ALA A 668 -5.23 -25.05 27.74
CA ALA A 668 -5.46 -25.91 26.59
C ALA A 668 -6.07 -27.29 26.95
N GLN A 669 -5.95 -27.71 28.21
CA GLN A 669 -6.45 -29.00 28.73
C GLN A 669 -7.79 -28.87 29.45
N GLU A 670 -8.25 -27.66 29.76
CA GLU A 670 -9.54 -27.39 30.39
C GLU A 670 -10.67 -27.42 29.36
N ASP A 671 -11.71 -28.22 29.61
CA ASP A 671 -12.97 -28.18 28.84
C ASP A 671 -13.80 -26.98 29.29
N THR A 672 -13.81 -25.92 28.49
CA THR A 672 -14.58 -24.70 28.76
C THR A 672 -15.90 -24.64 27.99
N PRO A 673 -16.94 -23.98 28.55
CA PRO A 673 -18.15 -23.69 27.79
C PRO A 673 -17.85 -22.77 26.58
N PRO A 674 -18.66 -22.81 25.51
CA PRO A 674 -18.41 -22.06 24.26
C PRO A 674 -18.20 -20.55 24.45
N GLU A 675 -18.82 -19.98 25.49
CA GLU A 675 -18.74 -18.57 25.88
C GLU A 675 -17.37 -18.17 26.49
N LYS A 676 -16.58 -19.15 26.96
CA LYS A 676 -15.25 -18.96 27.60
C LYS A 676 -14.17 -19.76 26.88
N ASP A 677 -14.07 -19.61 25.56
CA ASP A 677 -13.04 -20.28 24.76
C ASP A 677 -11.67 -19.59 24.89
N TYR A 678 -10.73 -20.20 25.62
CA TYR A 678 -9.39 -19.67 25.83
C TYR A 678 -8.55 -19.55 24.54
N ARG A 679 -8.91 -20.26 23.47
CA ARG A 679 -8.26 -20.13 22.16
C ARG A 679 -8.44 -18.74 21.57
N LEU A 680 -9.48 -18.01 21.97
CA LEU A 680 -9.80 -16.67 21.49
C LEU A 680 -8.90 -15.61 22.13
N GLN A 681 -8.38 -15.91 23.32
CA GLN A 681 -7.60 -14.98 24.11
C GLN A 681 -6.09 -15.26 24.02
N HIS A 682 -5.72 -16.50 23.66
CA HIS A 682 -4.34 -16.95 23.68
C HIS A 682 -4.00 -17.78 22.43
N ILE A 683 -3.15 -17.21 21.57
CA ILE A 683 -2.67 -17.88 20.34
C ILE A 683 -1.96 -19.21 20.61
N VAL A 684 -1.22 -19.29 21.72
CA VAL A 684 -0.51 -20.52 22.11
C VAL A 684 -1.49 -21.61 22.52
N VAL A 685 -2.61 -21.29 23.16
CA VAL A 685 -3.66 -22.27 23.49
C VAL A 685 -4.28 -22.83 22.21
N TYR A 686 -4.57 -21.96 21.23
CA TYR A 686 -5.03 -22.39 19.90
C TYR A 686 -4.02 -23.31 19.20
N PHE A 687 -2.73 -23.00 19.28
CA PHE A 687 -1.68 -23.80 18.66
C PHE A 687 -1.51 -25.16 19.37
N ILE A 688 -1.61 -25.20 20.70
CA ILE A 688 -1.53 -26.45 21.49
C ILE A 688 -2.69 -27.39 21.13
N GLN A 689 -3.93 -26.90 21.16
CA GLN A 689 -5.11 -27.72 20.87
C GLN A 689 -5.17 -28.19 19.41
N ASN A 690 -4.50 -27.48 18.49
CA ASN A 690 -4.36 -27.85 17.09
C ASN A 690 -3.04 -28.55 16.75
N GLN A 691 -2.33 -29.05 17.77
CA GLN A 691 -1.12 -29.88 17.64
C GLN A 691 -0.02 -29.21 16.80
N ALA A 692 0.18 -27.91 16.94
CA ALA A 692 1.25 -27.20 16.24
C ALA A 692 2.64 -27.76 16.63
N PRO A 693 3.61 -27.81 15.69
CA PRO A 693 4.97 -28.23 15.98
C PRO A 693 5.60 -27.50 17.18
N LYS A 694 6.39 -28.21 17.99
CA LYS A 694 7.01 -27.66 19.22
C LYS A 694 7.81 -26.38 18.96
N LYS A 695 8.52 -26.30 17.82
CA LYS A 695 9.30 -25.13 17.41
C LYS A 695 8.44 -23.92 17.01
N ILE A 696 7.27 -24.18 16.42
CA ILE A 696 6.25 -23.16 16.13
C ILE A 696 5.66 -22.62 17.44
N LEU A 697 5.34 -23.50 18.40
CA LEU A 697 4.88 -23.12 19.74
C LEU A 697 5.92 -22.28 20.49
N GLU A 698 7.18 -22.72 20.48
CA GLU A 698 8.30 -22.03 21.14
C GLU A 698 8.50 -20.62 20.55
N ARG A 699 8.55 -20.51 19.22
CA ARG A 699 8.65 -19.21 18.52
C ARG A 699 7.46 -18.30 18.85
N THR A 700 6.22 -18.80 18.79
CA THR A 700 5.01 -18.02 19.08
C THR A 700 4.95 -17.53 20.53
N LEU A 701 5.38 -18.36 21.49
CA LEU A 701 5.45 -17.98 22.90
C LEU A 701 6.51 -16.89 23.11
N LEU A 702 7.73 -17.08 22.59
CA LEU A 702 8.81 -16.11 22.77
C LEU A 702 8.52 -14.78 22.06
N THR A 703 7.83 -14.81 20.92
CA THR A 703 7.42 -13.58 20.20
C THR A 703 6.51 -12.70 21.04
N GLN A 704 5.60 -13.29 21.83
CA GLN A 704 4.75 -12.52 22.76
C GLN A 704 5.55 -11.82 23.85
N PHE A 705 6.60 -12.47 24.37
CA PHE A 705 7.47 -11.86 25.39
C PHE A 705 8.49 -10.88 24.81
N ALA A 706 8.80 -10.96 23.51
CA ALA A 706 9.77 -10.09 22.83
C ALA A 706 9.19 -8.73 22.37
N ASP A 707 7.88 -8.52 22.57
CA ASP A 707 7.16 -7.30 22.17
C ASP A 707 7.77 -6.05 22.82
N ARG A 708 8.02 -5.02 21.99
CA ARG A 708 8.60 -3.73 22.42
C ARG A 708 7.71 -2.97 23.40
N ASN A 709 6.41 -3.20 23.35
CA ASN A 709 5.43 -2.54 24.22
C ASN A 709 5.46 -3.05 25.66
N LEU A 710 6.17 -4.16 25.94
CA LEU A 710 6.40 -4.67 27.29
C LEU A 710 7.53 -3.95 28.04
N ALA A 711 8.17 -2.94 27.45
CA ALA A 711 9.32 -2.23 28.02
C ALA A 711 8.97 -1.16 29.08
N PHE A 712 7.78 -1.21 29.69
CA PHE A 712 7.31 -0.20 30.66
C PHE A 712 7.85 -0.38 32.09
N ASP A 713 8.35 -1.58 32.44
CA ASP A 713 8.95 -1.92 33.74
C ASP A 713 10.28 -2.65 33.54
N GLU A 714 11.29 -2.40 34.37
CA GLU A 714 12.63 -3.02 34.30
C GLU A 714 12.56 -4.55 34.38
N ARG A 715 11.57 -5.08 35.12
CA ARG A 715 11.31 -6.52 35.22
C ARG A 715 10.82 -7.11 33.90
N CYS A 716 9.92 -6.41 33.21
CA CYS A 716 9.41 -6.80 31.90
C CYS A 716 10.47 -6.62 30.80
N LYS A 717 11.33 -5.58 30.90
CA LYS A 717 12.49 -5.42 30.02
C LYS A 717 13.45 -6.60 30.10
N SER A 718 13.71 -7.10 31.31
CA SER A 718 14.56 -8.29 31.51
C SER A 718 13.97 -9.54 30.84
N ILE A 719 12.67 -9.82 31.04
CA ILE A 719 11.97 -10.96 30.39
C ILE A 719 11.99 -10.81 28.86
N MET A 720 11.75 -9.59 28.37
CA MET A 720 11.76 -9.28 26.93
C MET A 720 13.14 -9.50 26.29
N ASN A 721 14.20 -9.07 26.96
CA ASN A 721 15.57 -9.28 26.48
C ASN A 721 15.94 -10.77 26.44
N VAL A 722 15.51 -11.55 27.44
CA VAL A 722 15.69 -13.01 27.46
C VAL A 722 14.89 -13.68 26.33
N ALA A 723 13.66 -13.22 26.07
CA ALA A 723 12.83 -13.75 24.99
C ALA A 723 13.44 -13.47 23.61
N ARG A 724 13.97 -12.26 23.38
CA ARG A 724 14.69 -11.90 22.13
C ARG A 724 15.94 -12.73 21.93
N ALA A 725 16.79 -12.84 22.95
CA ALA A 725 17.99 -13.67 22.87
C ALA A 725 17.65 -15.14 22.56
N LYS A 726 16.53 -15.67 23.07
CA LYS A 726 16.06 -17.03 22.74
C LYS A 726 15.46 -17.14 21.34
N LEU A 727 14.80 -16.09 20.82
CA LEU A 727 14.33 -16.06 19.43
C LEU A 727 15.50 -16.06 18.44
N ASP A 728 16.55 -15.32 18.74
CA ASP A 728 17.75 -15.24 17.89
C ASP A 728 18.51 -16.58 17.82
N LEU A 729 18.33 -17.45 18.82
CA LEU A 729 18.88 -18.81 18.84
C LEU A 729 18.07 -19.82 18.01
N ILE A 730 16.82 -19.49 17.62
CA ILE A 730 16.01 -20.35 16.75
C ILE A 730 16.45 -20.11 15.31
N LYS A 731 17.14 -21.09 14.71
CA LYS A 731 17.61 -20.97 13.33
C LYS A 731 16.45 -20.94 12.33
N PRO A 732 16.57 -20.24 11.19
CA PRO A 732 15.53 -20.16 10.17
C PRO A 732 15.08 -21.53 9.63
N GLU A 733 15.97 -22.53 9.63
CA GLU A 733 15.68 -23.88 9.13
C GLU A 733 14.92 -24.76 10.14
N GLU A 734 14.85 -24.36 11.42
CA GLU A 734 14.17 -25.12 12.48
C GLU A 734 12.66 -24.89 12.53
N VAL A 735 12.17 -23.85 11.85
CA VAL A 735 10.75 -23.49 11.78
C VAL A 735 10.32 -23.43 10.33
N ASN A 736 9.39 -24.29 9.93
CA ASN A 736 8.74 -24.15 8.64
C ASN A 736 7.89 -22.86 8.65
N MET A 737 8.39 -21.82 7.98
CA MET A 737 7.75 -20.51 7.97
C MET A 737 6.41 -20.51 7.23
N ASP A 738 6.25 -21.33 6.19
CA ASP A 738 4.97 -21.45 5.47
C ASP A 738 3.91 -22.11 6.38
N GLU A 739 4.31 -23.10 7.18
CA GLU A 739 3.44 -23.74 8.17
C GLU A 739 3.12 -22.79 9.33
N TYR A 740 4.12 -22.07 9.85
CA TYR A 740 3.98 -21.04 10.87
C TYR A 740 2.96 -19.96 10.45
N GLU A 741 3.11 -19.43 9.24
CA GLU A 741 2.19 -18.44 8.65
C GLU A 741 0.79 -19.02 8.46
N THR A 742 0.67 -20.29 8.11
CA THR A 742 -0.63 -20.95 7.95
C THR A 742 -1.36 -21.09 9.29
N PHE A 743 -0.65 -21.43 10.36
CA PHE A 743 -1.21 -21.47 11.72
C PHE A 743 -1.58 -20.07 12.23
N GLN A 744 -0.72 -19.07 12.00
CA GLN A 744 -1.01 -17.66 12.28
C GLN A 744 -2.27 -17.20 11.55
N ARG A 745 -2.35 -17.42 10.22
CA ARG A 745 -3.51 -17.06 9.40
C ARG A 745 -4.79 -17.75 9.85
N SER A 746 -4.72 -19.02 10.24
CA SER A 746 -5.86 -19.79 10.78
C SER A 746 -6.33 -19.23 12.12
N PHE A 747 -5.39 -18.85 13.00
CA PHE A 747 -5.68 -18.17 14.25
C PHE A 747 -6.29 -16.80 14.01
N TYR A 748 -5.73 -15.98 13.12
CA TYR A 748 -6.27 -14.67 12.78
C TYR A 748 -7.70 -14.80 12.24
N ARG A 749 -7.96 -15.69 11.28
CA ARG A 749 -9.32 -15.95 10.76
C ARG A 749 -10.30 -16.38 11.85
N ARG A 750 -9.84 -17.10 12.88
CA ARG A 750 -10.64 -17.46 14.05
C ARG A 750 -10.84 -16.26 14.98
N VAL A 751 -9.79 -15.55 15.35
CA VAL A 751 -9.83 -14.40 16.28
C VAL A 751 -10.57 -13.19 15.70
N THR A 752 -10.67 -13.12 14.38
CA THR A 752 -11.54 -12.19 13.65
C THR A 752 -12.99 -12.24 14.16
N SER A 753 -13.45 -13.35 14.74
CA SER A 753 -14.77 -13.44 15.36
C SER A 753 -14.81 -12.96 16.83
N VAL A 754 -13.70 -12.62 17.48
CA VAL A 754 -13.64 -12.32 18.94
C VAL A 754 -14.18 -10.93 19.27
N HIS A 755 -14.45 -10.11 18.25
CA HIS A 755 -15.28 -8.91 18.40
C HIS A 755 -16.76 -9.19 18.69
N LEU A 756 -17.14 -10.46 18.88
CA LEU A 756 -18.45 -10.92 19.36
C LEU A 756 -18.96 -10.25 20.66
N LEU A 757 -18.12 -9.50 21.36
CA LEU A 757 -18.46 -8.80 22.61
C LEU A 757 -18.14 -7.30 22.58
N CYS A 758 -17.89 -6.71 21.40
CA CYS A 758 -17.65 -5.27 21.28
C CYS A 758 -18.96 -4.45 21.23
N PRO A 759 -18.96 -3.20 21.70
CA PRO A 759 -20.17 -2.41 21.95
C PRO A 759 -20.93 -1.93 20.69
N SER A 760 -20.40 -2.16 19.48
CA SER A 760 -20.96 -1.68 18.21
C SER A 760 -21.34 -2.84 17.28
N TYR A 761 -22.65 -3.03 17.05
CA TYR A 761 -23.17 -4.07 16.14
C TYR A 761 -22.75 -3.87 14.68
N MET A 762 -22.50 -2.61 14.28
CA MET A 762 -22.14 -2.23 12.91
C MET A 762 -20.77 -2.81 12.51
N GLU A 763 -19.80 -2.72 13.42
CA GLU A 763 -18.46 -3.27 13.20
C GLU A 763 -18.47 -4.80 13.28
N ALA A 764 -19.21 -5.36 14.24
CA ALA A 764 -19.26 -6.81 14.49
C ALA A 764 -19.85 -7.62 13.32
N LEU A 765 -20.84 -7.08 12.59
CA LEU A 765 -21.55 -7.82 11.55
C LEU A 765 -20.63 -8.31 10.42
N MET A 766 -19.72 -7.46 9.92
CA MET A 766 -18.79 -7.85 8.85
C MET A 766 -17.84 -8.96 9.31
N PHE A 767 -17.31 -8.84 10.51
CA PHE A 767 -16.46 -9.85 11.10
C PHE A 767 -17.16 -11.21 11.22
N LEU A 768 -18.45 -11.22 11.58
CA LEU A 768 -19.26 -12.43 11.73
C LEU A 768 -19.57 -13.11 10.40
N ILE A 769 -19.90 -12.33 9.37
CA ILE A 769 -20.17 -12.84 8.02
C ILE A 769 -18.93 -13.54 7.46
N TYR A 770 -17.77 -12.88 7.54
CA TYR A 770 -16.49 -13.44 7.11
C TYR A 770 -16.12 -14.68 7.93
N SER A 771 -16.25 -14.61 9.27
CA SER A 771 -15.92 -15.73 10.15
C SER A 771 -16.74 -16.97 9.82
N TYR A 772 -18.04 -16.81 9.53
CA TYR A 772 -18.92 -17.91 9.15
C TYR A 772 -18.56 -18.54 7.81
N GLN A 773 -18.24 -17.73 6.78
CA GLN A 773 -17.84 -18.23 5.45
C GLN A 773 -16.57 -19.09 5.49
N TYR A 774 -15.56 -18.65 6.24
CA TYR A 774 -14.30 -19.39 6.36
C TYR A 774 -14.34 -20.49 7.43
N ASN A 775 -15.39 -20.55 8.27
CA ASN A 775 -15.47 -21.51 9.37
C ASN A 775 -15.47 -22.96 8.88
N LYS A 776 -16.20 -23.26 7.79
CA LYS A 776 -16.23 -24.59 7.17
C LYS A 776 -14.84 -25.04 6.71
N GLU A 777 -14.07 -24.14 6.10
CA GLU A 777 -12.69 -24.40 5.69
C GLU A 777 -11.81 -24.71 6.91
N LEU A 778 -11.97 -23.96 8.01
CA LEU A 778 -11.21 -24.18 9.23
C LEU A 778 -11.57 -25.51 9.89
N LEU A 779 -12.85 -25.82 10.06
CA LEU A 779 -13.33 -27.07 10.65
C LEU A 779 -12.90 -28.29 9.84
N SER A 780 -12.84 -28.19 8.50
CA SER A 780 -12.34 -29.27 7.62
C SER A 780 -10.87 -29.64 7.91
N LYS A 781 -10.08 -28.69 8.42
CA LYS A 781 -8.66 -28.86 8.77
C LYS A 781 -8.44 -29.29 10.23
N GLY A 782 -9.52 -29.46 10.99
CA GLY A 782 -9.50 -29.94 12.37
C GLY A 782 -10.62 -29.36 13.24
N ARG A 783 -11.20 -30.20 14.11
CA ARG A 783 -12.32 -29.82 14.99
C ARG A 783 -12.02 -28.61 15.89
N TYR A 784 -10.76 -28.39 16.26
CA TYR A 784 -10.34 -27.28 17.12
C TYR A 784 -9.83 -26.05 16.34
N ARG A 785 -9.90 -26.06 15.00
CA ARG A 785 -9.43 -24.95 14.16
C ARG A 785 -10.50 -23.88 13.93
N GLY A 786 -11.76 -24.27 13.76
CA GLY A 786 -12.91 -23.38 13.61
C GLY A 786 -13.73 -23.20 14.90
N HIS A 787 -14.75 -22.34 14.82
CA HIS A 787 -15.75 -22.07 15.86
C HIS A 787 -16.94 -23.00 15.77
N ASP A 788 -17.75 -22.98 16.83
CA ASP A 788 -19.07 -23.58 16.82
C ASP A 788 -19.98 -22.87 15.80
N GLU A 789 -20.55 -23.64 14.87
CA GLU A 789 -21.39 -23.11 13.78
C GLU A 789 -22.72 -22.55 14.29
N GLU A 790 -23.28 -23.12 15.37
CA GLU A 790 -24.55 -22.68 15.96
C GLU A 790 -24.39 -21.33 16.67
N LEU A 791 -23.30 -21.15 17.41
CA LEU A 791 -22.96 -19.91 18.10
C LEU A 791 -22.68 -18.75 17.11
N LEU A 792 -21.87 -19.01 16.07
CA LEU A 792 -21.61 -18.01 15.03
C LEU A 792 -22.89 -17.60 14.30
N GLY A 793 -23.75 -18.58 13.98
CA GLY A 793 -25.05 -18.31 13.39
C GLY A 793 -25.94 -17.44 14.28
N HIS A 794 -25.96 -17.69 15.60
CA HIS A 794 -26.75 -16.93 16.56
C HIS A 794 -26.39 -15.45 16.58
N TYR A 795 -25.11 -15.12 16.76
CA TYR A 795 -24.68 -13.73 16.84
C TYR A 795 -24.78 -12.98 15.51
N ARG A 796 -24.59 -13.67 14.38
CA ARG A 796 -24.79 -13.11 13.04
C ARG A 796 -26.24 -12.63 12.86
N ARG A 797 -27.22 -13.46 13.23
CA ARG A 797 -28.65 -13.08 13.22
C ARG A 797 -28.93 -11.93 14.19
N GLN A 798 -28.40 -12.01 15.41
CA GLN A 798 -28.62 -10.99 16.44
C GLN A 798 -28.11 -9.61 16.02
N CYS A 799 -26.93 -9.53 15.37
CA CYS A 799 -26.40 -8.27 14.86
C CYS A 799 -27.28 -7.68 13.76
N LEU A 800 -27.74 -8.49 12.80
CA LEU A 800 -28.65 -8.04 11.74
C LEU A 800 -29.97 -7.51 12.31
N LEU A 801 -30.57 -8.24 13.24
CA LEU A 801 -31.83 -7.84 13.88
C LEU A 801 -31.67 -6.53 14.68
N LYS A 802 -30.56 -6.36 15.42
CA LYS A 802 -30.28 -5.14 16.21
C LYS A 802 -30.01 -3.93 15.33
N LEU A 803 -29.26 -4.12 14.24
CA LEU A 803 -29.00 -3.07 13.26
C LEU A 803 -30.28 -2.66 12.52
N ASN A 804 -31.13 -3.63 12.18
CA ASN A 804 -32.45 -3.38 11.61
C ASN A 804 -33.36 -2.61 12.57
N GLU A 805 -33.37 -2.98 13.86
CA GLU A 805 -34.13 -2.27 14.89
C GLU A 805 -33.65 -0.82 15.06
N GLN A 806 -32.33 -0.59 15.04
CA GLN A 806 -31.73 0.74 15.11
C GLN A 806 -32.10 1.60 13.88
N ALA A 807 -32.00 1.04 12.68
CA ALA A 807 -32.39 1.73 11.45
C ALA A 807 -33.90 2.05 11.41
N ALA A 808 -34.74 1.12 11.88
CA ALA A 808 -36.18 1.35 11.98
C ALA A 808 -36.50 2.47 12.99
N ALA A 809 -35.81 2.52 14.14
CA ALA A 809 -35.97 3.60 15.12
C ALA A 809 -35.54 4.98 14.55
N MET A 810 -34.45 5.02 13.80
CA MET A 810 -34.00 6.24 13.09
C MET A 810 -34.98 6.67 12.00
N PHE A 811 -35.63 5.71 11.32
CA PHE A 811 -36.68 6.00 10.35
C PHE A 811 -37.95 6.56 11.02
N GLU A 812 -38.32 6.02 12.19
CA GLU A 812 -39.47 6.48 12.98
C GLU A 812 -39.30 7.88 13.59
N SER A 813 -38.07 8.38 13.72
CA SER A 813 -37.80 9.74 14.21
C SER A 813 -38.42 10.83 13.33
N GLY A 814 -38.56 10.57 12.02
CA GLY A 814 -39.00 11.55 11.03
C GLY A 814 -37.98 12.64 10.69
N GLU A 815 -36.83 12.69 11.39
CA GLU A 815 -35.79 13.68 11.13
C GLU A 815 -34.96 13.27 9.91
N GLU A 816 -34.89 14.15 8.90
CA GLU A 816 -34.19 13.90 7.64
C GLU A 816 -32.77 13.30 7.79
N PRO A 817 -31.88 13.81 8.67
CA PRO A 817 -30.54 13.24 8.85
C PRO A 817 -30.56 11.84 9.48
N GLU A 818 -31.47 11.57 10.43
CA GLU A 818 -31.60 10.25 11.06
C GLU A 818 -32.20 9.23 10.09
N VAL A 819 -33.27 9.61 9.37
CA VAL A 819 -33.90 8.79 8.33
C VAL A 819 -32.89 8.42 7.24
N SER A 820 -32.10 9.39 6.76
CA SER A 820 -31.05 9.15 5.76
C SER A 820 -29.96 8.20 6.29
N THR A 821 -29.53 8.38 7.53
CA THR A 821 -28.53 7.51 8.19
C THR A 821 -29.06 6.09 8.38
N GLY A 822 -30.30 5.92 8.83
CA GLY A 822 -30.94 4.62 9.04
C GLY A 822 -31.14 3.85 7.73
N LEU A 823 -31.61 4.52 6.67
CA LEU A 823 -31.73 3.91 5.34
C LEU A 823 -30.37 3.62 4.70
N GLY A 824 -29.36 4.46 4.93
CA GLY A 824 -27.98 4.19 4.54
C GLY A 824 -27.44 2.91 5.17
N LEU A 825 -27.65 2.74 6.48
CA LEU A 825 -27.28 1.53 7.22
C LEU A 825 -27.94 0.27 6.65
N MET A 826 -29.23 0.35 6.29
CA MET A 826 -29.92 -0.77 5.66
C MET A 826 -29.38 -1.11 4.26
N ASN A 827 -29.23 -0.10 3.40
CA ASN A 827 -28.81 -0.30 1.99
C ASN A 827 -27.34 -0.71 1.86
N GLU A 828 -26.45 -0.19 2.69
CA GLU A 828 -25.02 -0.43 2.55
C GLU A 828 -24.53 -1.66 3.31
N LEU A 829 -25.19 -2.01 4.42
CA LEU A 829 -24.71 -3.02 5.35
C LEU A 829 -25.68 -4.19 5.55
N VAL A 830 -26.95 -3.94 5.88
CA VAL A 830 -27.90 -5.01 6.25
C VAL A 830 -28.40 -5.79 5.02
N VAL A 831 -28.94 -5.10 4.00
CA VAL A 831 -29.51 -5.73 2.78
C VAL A 831 -28.47 -6.58 2.03
N PRO A 832 -27.22 -6.11 1.79
CA PRO A 832 -26.20 -6.94 1.13
C PRO A 832 -25.79 -8.20 1.91
N CYS A 833 -26.06 -8.25 3.22
CA CYS A 833 -25.75 -9.41 4.06
C CYS A 833 -26.86 -10.46 4.10
N ILE A 834 -28.08 -10.13 3.68
CA ILE A 834 -29.23 -11.06 3.68
C ILE A 834 -28.97 -12.28 2.80
N PRO A 835 -28.48 -12.15 1.54
CA PRO A 835 -28.14 -13.33 0.72
C PRO A 835 -27.07 -14.22 1.37
N LEU A 836 -26.13 -13.62 2.12
CA LEU A 836 -25.07 -14.33 2.82
C LEU A 836 -25.55 -15.06 4.09
N LEU A 837 -26.65 -14.58 4.69
CA LEU A 837 -27.33 -15.24 5.79
C LEU A 837 -28.07 -16.50 5.28
N LEU A 838 -28.72 -16.40 4.11
CA LEU A 838 -29.59 -17.43 3.53
C LEU A 838 -28.87 -18.58 2.81
N VAL A 839 -27.54 -18.54 2.65
CA VAL A 839 -26.74 -19.55 1.90
C VAL A 839 -26.96 -21.01 2.36
N HIS A 840 -27.41 -21.23 3.60
CA HIS A 840 -27.61 -22.56 4.17
C HIS A 840 -29.06 -22.86 4.57
N ASP A 841 -30.02 -22.00 4.21
CA ASP A 841 -31.46 -22.17 4.41
C ASP A 841 -31.84 -22.71 5.80
N THR A 842 -31.21 -22.21 6.85
CA THR A 842 -31.59 -22.61 8.21
C THR A 842 -32.90 -21.93 8.60
N GLU A 843 -33.83 -22.66 9.21
CA GLU A 843 -35.13 -22.14 9.63
C GLU A 843 -35.00 -20.86 10.48
N ARG A 844 -33.98 -20.81 11.36
CA ARG A 844 -33.70 -19.64 12.20
C ARG A 844 -33.20 -18.42 11.40
N ASP A 845 -32.48 -18.64 10.31
CA ASP A 845 -31.99 -17.56 9.43
C ASP A 845 -33.15 -17.00 8.58
N LEU A 846 -34.03 -17.86 8.09
CA LEU A 846 -35.24 -17.46 7.36
C LEU A 846 -36.16 -16.61 8.25
N LEU A 847 -36.45 -17.06 9.47
CA LEU A 847 -37.28 -16.32 10.43
C LEU A 847 -36.71 -14.94 10.74
N ALA A 848 -35.38 -14.81 10.90
CA ALA A 848 -34.77 -13.51 11.16
C ALA A 848 -34.91 -12.53 9.98
N VAL A 849 -34.86 -13.02 8.73
CA VAL A 849 -35.08 -12.20 7.53
C VAL A 849 -36.55 -11.80 7.41
N GLU A 850 -37.47 -12.73 7.69
CA GLU A 850 -38.90 -12.46 7.71
C GLU A 850 -39.26 -11.42 8.78
N ASP A 851 -38.69 -11.49 9.98
CA ASP A 851 -38.88 -10.50 11.03
C ASP A 851 -38.46 -9.09 10.59
N MET A 852 -37.32 -8.97 9.91
CA MET A 852 -36.87 -7.69 9.35
C MET A 852 -37.83 -7.18 8.27
N ARG A 853 -38.23 -8.04 7.33
CA ARG A 853 -39.20 -7.69 6.26
C ARG A 853 -40.54 -7.26 6.84
N ASN A 854 -41.08 -8.02 7.78
CA ASN A 854 -42.33 -7.72 8.46
C ASN A 854 -42.27 -6.39 9.20
N ARG A 855 -41.13 -6.07 9.84
CA ARG A 855 -40.94 -4.77 10.51
C ARG A 855 -41.08 -3.60 9.54
N TRP A 856 -40.41 -3.63 8.39
CA TRP A 856 -40.50 -2.54 7.41
C TRP A 856 -41.82 -2.53 6.63
N CYS A 857 -42.39 -3.70 6.32
CA CYS A 857 -43.72 -3.79 5.70
C CYS A 857 -44.83 -3.29 6.63
N SER A 858 -44.64 -3.32 7.97
CA SER A 858 -45.64 -2.80 8.91
C SER A 858 -45.93 -1.30 8.77
N TYR A 859 -45.02 -0.55 8.15
CA TYR A 859 -45.20 0.88 7.85
C TYR A 859 -46.12 1.12 6.63
N LEU A 860 -46.36 0.09 5.80
CA LEU A 860 -47.27 0.21 4.66
C LEU A 860 -48.70 0.42 5.15
N GLY A 861 -49.29 1.57 4.80
CA GLY A 861 -50.66 1.94 5.17
C GLY A 861 -50.78 2.73 6.48
N GLN A 862 -49.67 3.08 7.14
CA GLN A 862 -49.67 4.05 8.23
C GLN A 862 -49.65 5.50 7.68
N GLU A 863 -50.30 6.44 8.38
CA GLU A 863 -50.22 7.86 8.04
C GLU A 863 -48.81 8.41 8.37
N MET A 864 -48.11 8.95 7.38
CA MET A 864 -46.76 9.51 7.52
C MET A 864 -46.53 10.67 6.53
N GLU A 865 -45.47 11.45 6.75
CA GLU A 865 -45.09 12.57 5.87
C GLU A 865 -44.77 12.08 4.44
N PRO A 866 -45.12 12.84 3.38
CA PRO A 866 -44.95 12.41 1.99
C PRO A 866 -43.51 12.02 1.62
N ASN A 867 -42.53 12.74 2.17
CA ASN A 867 -41.10 12.48 1.95
C ASN A 867 -40.67 11.13 2.56
N LEU A 868 -41.17 10.79 3.76
CA LEU A 868 -40.89 9.50 4.39
C LEU A 868 -41.54 8.36 3.60
N GLN A 869 -42.77 8.57 3.11
CA GLN A 869 -43.49 7.59 2.32
C GLN A 869 -42.79 7.29 0.99
N GLU A 870 -42.25 8.31 0.33
CA GLU A 870 -41.43 8.17 -0.88
C GLU A 870 -40.16 7.36 -0.60
N LYS A 871 -39.40 7.74 0.44
CA LYS A 871 -38.17 7.03 0.86
C LYS A 871 -38.42 5.56 1.23
N LEU A 872 -39.55 5.26 1.88
CA LEU A 872 -39.96 3.89 2.21
C LEU A 872 -40.31 3.08 0.95
N THR A 873 -41.02 3.70 0.00
CA THR A 873 -41.42 3.08 -1.27
C THR A 873 -40.19 2.72 -2.12
N ASP A 874 -39.16 3.55 -2.09
CA ASP A 874 -37.90 3.30 -2.79
C ASP A 874 -37.04 2.22 -2.11
N PHE A 875 -37.13 2.09 -0.78
CA PHE A 875 -36.34 1.14 -0.01
C PHE A 875 -36.91 -0.29 -0.02
N LEU A 876 -38.23 -0.44 0.15
CA LEU A 876 -38.87 -1.76 0.31
C LEU A 876 -38.55 -2.79 -0.79
N PRO A 877 -38.50 -2.43 -2.09
CA PRO A 877 -38.13 -3.38 -3.14
C PRO A 877 -36.76 -4.03 -2.91
N LYS A 878 -35.78 -3.30 -2.36
CA LYS A 878 -34.41 -3.82 -2.12
C LYS A 878 -34.36 -4.83 -0.97
N LEU A 879 -35.20 -4.64 0.05
CA LEU A 879 -35.32 -5.57 1.18
C LEU A 879 -36.11 -6.85 0.82
N LEU A 880 -37.08 -6.73 -0.10
CA LEU A 880 -37.92 -7.84 -0.53
C LEU A 880 -37.27 -8.67 -1.65
N ASP A 881 -36.55 -8.04 -2.58
CA ASP A 881 -35.84 -8.68 -3.69
C ASP A 881 -34.31 -8.52 -3.57
N CYS A 882 -33.70 -9.34 -2.71
CA CYS A 882 -32.26 -9.30 -2.45
C CYS A 882 -31.42 -10.04 -3.52
N SER A 883 -32.01 -10.47 -4.64
CA SER A 883 -31.38 -11.37 -5.63
C SER A 883 -30.31 -10.68 -6.49
N ALA A 884 -30.30 -9.34 -6.56
CA ALA A 884 -29.45 -8.55 -7.45
C ALA A 884 -28.26 -7.83 -6.76
N GLU A 885 -28.21 -7.80 -5.41
CA GLU A 885 -27.24 -6.98 -4.65
C GLU A 885 -26.21 -7.80 -3.86
N ILE A 886 -25.64 -8.86 -4.46
CA ILE A 886 -24.45 -9.50 -3.87
C ILE A 886 -23.26 -8.58 -4.12
N LYS A 887 -23.03 -7.59 -3.24
CA LYS A 887 -21.73 -6.91 -3.17
C LYS A 887 -20.69 -7.96 -2.78
N SER A 888 -19.75 -8.23 -3.68
CA SER A 888 -18.55 -8.99 -3.33
C SER A 888 -17.74 -8.16 -2.34
N PHE A 889 -17.84 -8.50 -1.06
CA PHE A 889 -16.89 -8.01 -0.06
C PHE A 889 -15.54 -8.64 -0.42
N HIS A 890 -14.63 -7.85 -1.00
CA HIS A 890 -13.37 -8.35 -1.55
C HIS A 890 -12.25 -8.47 -0.51
N ASP A 891 -12.32 -7.68 0.58
CA ASP A 891 -11.30 -7.67 1.62
C ASP A 891 -11.88 -7.95 3.01
N PRO A 892 -11.27 -8.85 3.81
CA PRO A 892 -11.69 -9.07 5.18
C PRO A 892 -11.49 -7.78 6.00
N PRO A 893 -12.43 -7.45 6.91
CA PRO A 893 -12.30 -6.26 7.76
C PRO A 893 -10.98 -6.29 8.53
N LYS A 894 -10.26 -5.16 8.54
CA LYS A 894 -9.00 -5.02 9.25
C LYS A 894 -9.27 -5.09 10.75
N LEU A 895 -8.61 -6.02 11.44
CA LEU A 895 -8.68 -6.13 12.89
C LEU A 895 -8.22 -4.79 13.52
N PRO A 896 -8.93 -4.26 14.52
CA PRO A 896 -8.35 -3.27 15.41
C PRO A 896 -7.08 -3.86 16.01
N SER A 897 -5.98 -3.10 16.01
CA SER A 897 -4.82 -3.47 16.81
C SER A 897 -5.28 -3.60 18.25
N TYR A 898 -5.26 -4.80 18.83
CA TYR A 898 -5.51 -5.00 20.26
C TYR A 898 -4.78 -3.91 21.02
N SER A 899 -5.51 -3.19 21.89
CA SER A 899 -4.88 -2.09 22.61
C SER A 899 -3.72 -2.69 23.40
N THR A 900 -2.53 -2.13 23.18
CA THR A 900 -1.30 -2.45 23.90
C THR A 900 -1.49 -2.39 25.42
N LEU A 901 -2.53 -1.69 25.89
CA LEU A 901 -2.97 -1.59 27.27
C LEU A 901 -3.47 -2.94 27.84
N GLU A 902 -4.33 -3.69 27.12
CA GLU A 902 -4.89 -4.96 27.62
C GLU A 902 -3.84 -6.07 27.74
N LEU A 903 -2.89 -6.11 26.80
CA LEU A 903 -1.72 -7.00 26.90
C LEU A 903 -0.84 -6.57 28.08
N SER A 904 -0.60 -5.26 28.25
CA SER A 904 0.22 -4.74 29.35
C SER A 904 -0.37 -5.04 30.74
N GLU A 905 -1.68 -4.94 30.92
CA GLU A 905 -2.37 -5.25 32.18
C GLU A 905 -2.33 -6.75 32.50
N ARG A 906 -2.54 -7.61 31.50
CA ARG A 906 -2.45 -9.07 31.65
C ARG A 906 -1.03 -9.53 31.99
N PHE A 907 0.00 -8.97 31.37
CA PHE A 907 1.39 -9.31 31.65
C PHE A 907 1.91 -8.67 32.95
N GLY A 908 1.41 -7.49 33.34
CA GLY A 908 1.70 -6.86 34.63
C GLY A 908 1.20 -7.67 35.83
N ALA A 909 0.04 -8.32 35.72
CA ALA A 909 -0.50 -9.22 36.75
C ALA A 909 0.33 -10.51 36.92
N LEU A 910 0.82 -11.09 35.81
CA LEU A 910 1.69 -12.28 35.80
C LEU A 910 3.08 -11.99 36.39
N ALA A 911 3.67 -10.84 36.05
CA ALA A 911 4.91 -10.37 36.66
C ALA A 911 4.73 -10.20 38.18
N SER A 912 3.66 -9.54 38.62
CA SER A 912 3.39 -9.31 40.05
C SER A 912 3.23 -10.62 40.85
N SER A 913 2.63 -11.66 40.25
CA SER A 913 2.49 -12.98 40.87
C SER A 913 3.81 -13.74 41.01
N CYS A 914 4.70 -13.67 40.01
CA CYS A 914 6.01 -14.34 40.06
C CYS A 914 6.95 -13.71 41.10
N TYR A 915 6.92 -12.39 41.26
CA TYR A 915 7.73 -11.71 42.27
C TYR A 915 7.20 -11.95 43.71
N SER A 916 5.88 -12.09 43.89
CA SER A 916 5.28 -12.42 45.21
C SER A 916 5.69 -13.82 45.71
N SER A 917 5.75 -14.82 44.82
CA SER A 917 6.19 -16.18 45.20
C SER A 917 7.68 -16.28 45.52
N VAL A 918 8.52 -15.36 45.02
CA VAL A 918 9.97 -15.36 45.30
C VAL A 918 10.29 -14.58 46.58
N THR A 919 9.54 -13.53 46.92
CA THR A 919 9.66 -12.84 48.22
C THR A 919 9.31 -13.76 49.40
N LEU A 920 8.41 -14.73 49.19
CA LEU A 920 8.05 -15.77 50.18
C LEU A 920 9.08 -16.92 50.29
N LEU A 921 10.05 -16.98 49.38
CA LEU A 921 11.19 -17.92 49.38
C LEU A 921 12.50 -17.28 49.84
N LEU A 922 12.53 -15.94 49.98
CA LEU A 922 13.66 -15.13 50.44
C LEU A 922 13.46 -14.51 51.83
N LEU A 923 12.27 -14.69 52.43
CA LEU A 923 12.01 -14.60 53.87
C LEU A 923 12.03 -16.01 54.45
#